data_AF-A0AAU3LNW9-F1
#
_entry.id   AF-A0AAU3LNW9-F1
#
_cell.length_a   1.000
_cell.length_b   1.000
_cell.length_c   1.000
_cell.angle_alpha   90.00
_cell.angle_beta   90.00
_cell.angle_gamma   90.00
#
_symmetry.space_group_name_H-M   'P 1'
#
loop_
_entity.id
_entity.type
_entity.pdbx_description
1 polymer ?
#
loop_
_entity_poly.entity_id
_entity_poly.type
_entity_poly.pdbx_seq_one_letter_code
_entity_poly.pdbx_strand_id
1 'polypeptide(L)'
;MNVITPTTKAERVPPSAPTEEPPSDGAGRPAHRGPLSLLVLGAFLALLALMAVHISQGTATVGLHTLWRAFATLWTGNDGAGQADAVLVASRLPRLAAGLVVGCTLGTAGAALQSVSRNVLASPDTLAVNAGAYLAVVAVAAFGITLPALPAGGTALIGGLLAAGIVLGLARAGAGPTRLVLAGSALMLGLSGLSQMLLLLRPQQTTGLYAWGNGSVAQIGMETIDQLAPVALLALAGLIALGRRLDILALGDDGAAVVGVSPRLTRTIVVILAVVLSAVAVTVAGPIGFVGLCAPAIVRLAGGRVPELLRHRVFLPASAVAGVLVVLGADVLLRALFGAQAGATVPTGIVTSFLGAVVLVVLAYRSRDAGAAGSEAAFARLRGRRAFVVTLVAVAGALVTAVVASTLLGDAPLLLGDVANWLMGRSGTFVSFVLDTRMPRIAAALLAGAALAVAGTVVQAVSRNPLAEPGILGVVGGAGVGAVITLTAIPLASFWLVGGSALAGAAAAAVLVFGLAARRGLEQNRLVLIGIGVSAGAAALVSLLIVLTDPYNGTKALTWLSGSTYGRSFPEVLPVLGALAVALPILAVRRRELDLIGLDADTPRLLGIRLGTTRLGLLVIAVVLTAAAVAAVGVIGFVGLVAPHAARAAVGQRHGRVLPVAALMGALLVVVADTVGRTVIAPAQIPVGIVTAVIGAPYFGWLLWRSNSGR
;
A
#
# COMPACT_ATOMS: atom_id res chain seq x y z
N MET A 1 15.45 -77.88 -38.06
CA MET A 1 16.90 -77.58 -38.11
C MET A 1 17.12 -76.30 -37.34
N ASN A 2 17.83 -76.20 -36.23
CA ASN A 2 18.64 -77.15 -35.48
C ASN A 2 18.58 -76.77 -33.98
N VAL A 3 18.61 -77.78 -33.14
CA VAL A 3 18.67 -77.73 -31.66
C VAL A 3 20.06 -77.32 -31.20
N ILE A 4 20.18 -76.40 -30.23
CA ILE A 4 21.28 -76.38 -29.23
C ILE A 4 20.74 -75.82 -27.89
N THR A 5 20.67 -76.68 -26.88
CA THR A 5 20.66 -76.43 -25.41
C THR A 5 22.11 -76.56 -24.85
N PRO A 6 22.44 -76.34 -23.56
CA PRO A 6 22.03 -75.38 -22.51
C PRO A 6 23.25 -74.78 -21.73
N THR A 7 23.03 -74.30 -20.49
CA THR A 7 23.95 -73.81 -19.41
C THR A 7 24.22 -72.30 -19.48
N THR A 8 24.05 -71.47 -18.44
CA THR A 8 24.29 -71.50 -16.98
C THR A 8 23.33 -70.45 -16.36
N LYS A 9 23.03 -70.27 -15.06
CA LYS A 9 23.73 -70.48 -13.79
C LYS A 9 22.65 -70.33 -12.70
N ALA A 10 22.66 -71.19 -11.69
CA ALA A 10 21.77 -71.09 -10.55
C ALA A 10 22.13 -69.87 -9.68
N GLU A 11 21.16 -68.99 -9.43
CA GLU A 11 21.23 -67.96 -8.40
C GLU A 11 20.12 -68.22 -7.37
N ARG A 12 20.52 -68.34 -6.11
CA ARG A 12 19.65 -68.72 -4.98
C ARG A 12 18.70 -67.57 -4.67
N VAL A 13 17.39 -67.85 -4.67
CA VAL A 13 16.35 -66.97 -4.10
C VAL A 13 16.37 -67.13 -2.57
N PRO A 14 16.56 -66.08 -1.76
CA PRO A 14 16.37 -66.14 -0.32
C PRO A 14 14.87 -66.15 0.03
N PRO A 15 14.49 -66.70 1.21
CA PRO A 15 13.09 -66.95 1.54
C PRO A 15 12.28 -65.66 1.67
N SER A 16 11.02 -65.73 1.25
CA SER A 16 10.00 -64.68 1.35
C SER A 16 9.90 -64.11 2.77
N ALA A 17 10.12 -62.80 2.89
CA ALA A 17 9.79 -62.04 4.08
C ALA A 17 8.26 -62.08 4.32
N PRO A 18 7.80 -62.12 5.59
CA PRO A 18 6.38 -62.12 5.90
C PRO A 18 5.73 -60.81 5.40
N THR A 19 4.54 -60.94 4.85
CA THR A 19 3.64 -59.84 4.50
C THR A 19 3.44 -58.92 5.70
N GLU A 20 4.00 -57.70 5.63
CA GLU A 20 3.61 -56.62 6.54
C GLU A 20 2.14 -56.30 6.27
N GLU A 21 1.29 -56.64 7.25
CA GLU A 21 -0.04 -56.07 7.37
C GLU A 21 0.05 -54.53 7.30
N PRO A 22 -0.91 -53.84 6.65
CA PRO A 22 -0.99 -52.39 6.76
C PRO A 22 -1.09 -52.04 8.25
N PRO A 23 -0.39 -50.99 8.74
CA PRO A 23 -0.41 -50.66 10.15
C PRO A 23 -1.85 -50.46 10.58
N SER A 24 -2.32 -51.33 11.48
CA SER A 24 -3.59 -51.18 12.17
C SER A 24 -3.66 -49.77 12.73
N ASP A 25 -4.68 -49.02 12.31
CA ASP A 25 -5.00 -47.70 12.83
C ASP A 25 -4.87 -47.71 14.35
N GLY A 26 -3.86 -47.00 14.83
CA GLY A 26 -3.62 -46.81 16.25
C GLY A 26 -4.88 -46.25 16.88
N ALA A 27 -5.45 -47.04 17.78
CA ALA A 27 -6.46 -46.65 18.74
C ALA A 27 -6.20 -45.22 19.23
N GLY A 28 -7.25 -44.39 19.17
CA GLY A 28 -7.20 -42.96 19.43
C GLY A 28 -6.40 -42.60 20.67
N ARG A 29 -5.21 -42.02 20.45
CA ARG A 29 -4.58 -41.19 21.46
C ARG A 29 -5.53 -40.02 21.74
N PRO A 30 -5.91 -39.76 23.00
CA PRO A 30 -6.73 -38.59 23.31
C PRO A 30 -5.96 -37.36 22.83
N ALA A 31 -6.55 -36.58 21.93
CA ALA A 31 -6.03 -35.28 21.56
C ALA A 31 -5.87 -34.49 22.86
N HIS A 32 -4.63 -34.25 23.29
CA HIS A 32 -4.35 -33.38 24.42
C HIS A 32 -5.01 -32.02 24.13
N ARG A 33 -6.17 -31.75 24.75
CA ARG A 33 -6.89 -30.47 24.67
C ARG A 33 -6.14 -29.32 25.38
N GLY A 34 -4.99 -29.62 26.00
CA GLY A 34 -4.19 -28.69 26.81
C GLY A 34 -3.57 -27.48 26.10
N PRO A 35 -3.02 -27.57 24.87
CA PRO A 35 -2.26 -26.45 24.30
C PRO A 35 -3.19 -25.33 23.79
N LEU A 36 -4.40 -25.65 23.32
CA LEU A 36 -5.38 -24.63 22.93
C LEU A 36 -5.95 -23.91 24.15
N SER A 37 -6.36 -24.64 25.20
CA SER A 37 -6.92 -24.04 26.41
C SER A 37 -5.92 -23.13 27.13
N LEU A 38 -4.63 -23.53 27.18
CA LEU A 38 -3.56 -22.70 27.72
C LEU A 38 -3.32 -21.44 26.90
N LEU A 39 -3.38 -21.53 25.57
CA LEU A 39 -3.20 -20.37 24.70
C LEU A 39 -4.38 -19.39 24.80
N VAL A 40 -5.61 -19.90 24.89
CA VAL A 40 -6.82 -19.10 25.13
C VAL A 40 -6.74 -18.42 26.49
N LEU A 41 -6.36 -19.15 27.54
CA LEU A 41 -6.18 -18.57 28.88
C LEU A 41 -5.08 -17.50 28.89
N GLY A 42 -3.94 -17.77 28.25
CA GLY A 42 -2.84 -16.81 28.13
C GLY A 42 -3.26 -15.54 27.37
N ALA A 43 -4.00 -15.69 26.26
CA ALA A 43 -4.53 -14.54 25.52
C ALA A 43 -5.55 -13.73 26.34
N PHE A 44 -6.42 -14.41 27.10
CA PHE A 44 -7.37 -13.77 28.00
C PHE A 44 -6.69 -12.98 29.11
N LEU A 45 -5.69 -13.57 29.79
CA LEU A 45 -4.91 -12.89 30.83
C LEU A 45 -4.13 -11.70 30.27
N ALA A 46 -3.51 -11.86 29.09
CA ALA A 46 -2.81 -10.77 28.42
C ALA A 46 -3.75 -9.61 28.07
N LEU A 47 -4.96 -9.93 27.60
CA LEU A 47 -5.99 -8.94 27.29
C LEU A 47 -6.44 -8.19 28.56
N LEU A 48 -6.73 -8.91 29.66
CA LEU A 48 -7.10 -8.29 30.94
C LEU A 48 -6.00 -7.37 31.46
N ALA A 49 -4.74 -7.82 31.43
CA ALA A 49 -3.60 -7.01 31.85
C ALA A 49 -3.46 -5.75 30.98
N LEU A 50 -3.61 -5.89 29.66
CA LEU A 50 -3.54 -4.77 28.73
C LEU A 50 -4.68 -3.77 28.92
N MET A 51 -5.91 -4.25 29.16
CA MET A 51 -7.05 -3.39 29.48
C MET A 51 -6.82 -2.63 30.80
N ALA A 52 -6.29 -3.30 31.82
CA ALA A 52 -5.96 -2.67 33.09
C ALA A 52 -4.90 -1.56 32.92
N VAL A 53 -3.83 -1.82 32.17
CA VAL A 53 -2.81 -0.81 31.83
C VAL A 53 -3.41 0.33 31.00
N HIS A 54 -4.26 0.02 30.03
CA HIS A 54 -4.90 1.02 29.18
C HIS A 54 -5.76 2.00 29.99
N ILE A 55 -6.54 1.50 30.94
CA ILE A 55 -7.39 2.33 31.80
C ILE A 55 -6.55 3.12 32.82
N SER A 56 -5.45 2.56 33.32
CA SER A 56 -4.61 3.26 34.31
C SER A 56 -3.76 4.37 33.70
N GLN A 57 -3.34 4.23 32.44
CA GLN A 57 -2.61 5.27 31.71
C GLN A 57 -3.48 6.48 31.34
N GLY A 58 -3.04 7.69 31.69
CA GLY A 58 -3.65 8.93 31.22
C GLY A 58 -3.25 10.15 32.07
N THR A 59 -3.93 11.27 31.81
CA THR A 59 -3.62 12.58 32.41
C THR A 59 -4.08 12.75 33.86
N ALA A 60 -4.89 11.81 34.36
CA ALA A 60 -5.38 11.77 35.74
C ALA A 60 -4.90 10.50 36.45
N THR A 61 -4.54 10.59 37.72
CA THR A 61 -4.25 9.39 38.52
C THR A 61 -5.56 8.68 38.85
N VAL A 62 -5.64 7.39 38.53
CA VAL A 62 -6.83 6.57 38.79
C VAL A 62 -6.45 5.48 39.78
N GLY A 63 -7.00 5.55 41.00
CA GLY A 63 -6.86 4.50 42.01
C GLY A 63 -7.94 3.42 41.88
N LEU A 64 -7.75 2.29 42.56
CA LEU A 64 -8.71 1.17 42.56
C LEU A 64 -10.11 1.59 43.03
N HIS A 65 -10.17 2.52 43.98
CA HIS A 65 -11.41 3.08 44.51
C HIS A 65 -12.15 3.98 43.51
N THR A 66 -11.41 4.70 42.65
CA THR A 66 -11.96 5.52 41.55
C THR A 66 -12.56 4.62 40.46
N LEU A 67 -11.89 3.50 40.13
CA LEU A 67 -12.41 2.50 39.17
C LEU A 67 -13.73 1.88 39.65
N TRP A 68 -13.81 1.51 40.92
CA TRP A 68 -15.02 0.92 41.50
C TRP A 68 -16.19 1.91 41.52
N ARG A 69 -15.93 3.18 41.87
CA ARG A 69 -16.95 4.23 41.83
C ARG A 69 -17.43 4.52 40.42
N ALA A 70 -16.52 4.66 39.45
CA ALA A 70 -16.90 4.88 38.05
C ALA A 70 -17.68 3.71 37.43
N PHE A 71 -17.40 2.48 37.86
CA PHE A 71 -18.21 1.32 37.48
C PHE A 71 -19.63 1.40 38.08
N ALA A 72 -19.74 1.82 39.34
CA ALA A 72 -21.03 2.04 39.99
C ALA A 72 -21.82 3.20 39.37
N THR A 73 -21.17 4.29 38.95
CA THR A 73 -21.86 5.43 38.29
C THR A 73 -22.40 5.06 36.90
N LEU A 74 -21.69 4.21 36.15
CA LEU A 74 -22.17 3.62 34.88
C LEU A 74 -23.50 2.87 35.04
N TRP A 75 -23.73 2.27 36.21
CA TRP A 75 -24.94 1.49 36.50
C TRP A 75 -26.05 2.31 37.19
N THR A 76 -25.67 3.36 37.92
CA THR A 76 -26.60 4.14 38.77
C THR A 76 -26.95 5.50 38.19
N GLY A 77 -26.26 5.97 37.15
CA GLY A 77 -26.48 7.28 36.52
C GLY A 77 -26.13 8.47 37.41
N ASN A 78 -25.46 8.24 38.55
CA ASN A 78 -25.13 9.30 39.49
C ASN A 78 -23.82 9.97 39.08
N ASP A 79 -23.86 11.28 38.78
CA ASP A 79 -22.68 12.04 38.36
C ASP A 79 -21.70 12.17 39.54
N GLY A 80 -20.61 11.38 39.50
CA GLY A 80 -19.52 11.49 40.45
C GLY A 80 -18.85 12.87 40.33
N ALA A 81 -18.79 13.62 41.44
CA ALA A 81 -18.30 15.01 41.50
C ALA A 81 -16.79 15.20 41.24
N GLY A 82 -16.05 14.16 40.85
CA GLY A 82 -14.59 14.19 40.68
C GLY A 82 -14.14 14.30 39.22
N GLN A 83 -13.20 15.21 38.95
CA GLN A 83 -12.58 15.36 37.61
C GLN A 83 -11.96 14.06 37.08
N ALA A 84 -11.47 13.17 37.96
CA ALA A 84 -10.94 11.86 37.59
C ALA A 84 -12.01 10.88 37.09
N ASP A 85 -13.22 10.92 37.66
CA ASP A 85 -14.36 10.09 37.24
C ASP A 85 -14.86 10.55 35.86
N ALA A 86 -14.94 11.86 35.65
CA ALA A 86 -15.30 12.45 34.37
C ALA A 86 -14.31 12.07 33.26
N VAL A 87 -12.99 12.11 33.52
CA VAL A 87 -11.97 11.67 32.55
C VAL A 87 -12.10 10.19 32.22
N LEU A 88 -12.41 9.36 33.22
CA LEU A 88 -12.56 7.91 33.04
C LEU A 88 -13.77 7.58 32.17
N VAL A 89 -14.94 8.16 32.46
CA VAL A 89 -16.20 7.91 31.74
C VAL A 89 -16.23 8.61 30.36
N ALA A 90 -15.77 9.85 30.26
CA ALA A 90 -15.89 10.63 29.01
C ALA A 90 -14.78 10.33 27.98
N SER A 91 -13.61 9.83 28.42
CA SER A 91 -12.45 9.65 27.53
C SER A 91 -11.85 8.24 27.58
N ARG A 92 -11.54 7.68 28.76
CA ARG A 92 -10.78 6.42 28.84
C ARG A 92 -11.59 5.19 28.47
N LEU A 93 -12.82 5.09 28.98
CA LEU A 93 -13.71 3.97 28.67
C LEU A 93 -14.14 3.98 27.20
N PRO A 94 -14.54 5.11 26.60
CA PRO A 94 -14.75 5.21 25.16
C PRO A 94 -13.53 4.81 24.34
N ARG A 95 -12.33 5.29 24.71
CA ARG A 95 -11.09 4.93 24.00
C ARG A 95 -10.80 3.42 24.06
N LEU A 96 -11.03 2.80 25.23
CA LEU A 96 -10.88 1.35 25.39
C LEU A 96 -11.91 0.60 24.54
N ALA A 97 -13.18 0.98 24.63
CA ALA A 97 -14.26 0.33 23.88
C ALA A 97 -14.08 0.48 22.36
N ALA A 98 -13.61 1.63 21.89
CA ALA A 98 -13.19 1.83 20.50
C ALA A 98 -12.07 0.86 20.11
N GLY A 99 -11.02 0.74 20.93
CA GLY A 99 -9.92 -0.20 20.66
C GLY A 99 -10.37 -1.67 20.63
N LEU A 100 -11.32 -2.06 21.48
CA LEU A 100 -11.95 -3.40 21.47
C LEU A 100 -12.72 -3.64 20.17
N VAL A 101 -13.65 -2.73 19.82
CA VAL A 101 -14.49 -2.85 18.62
C VAL A 101 -13.63 -2.86 17.35
N VAL A 102 -12.69 -1.91 17.24
CA VAL A 102 -11.83 -1.76 16.06
C VAL A 102 -10.86 -2.94 15.92
N GLY A 103 -10.27 -3.41 17.03
CA GLY A 103 -9.42 -4.60 17.02
C GLY A 103 -10.17 -5.86 16.56
N CYS A 104 -11.36 -6.10 17.12
CA CYS A 104 -12.19 -7.24 16.75
C CYS A 104 -12.62 -7.21 15.28
N THR A 105 -13.12 -6.06 14.83
CA THR A 105 -13.63 -5.86 13.46
C THR A 105 -12.53 -6.01 12.41
N LEU A 106 -11.40 -5.31 12.56
CA LEU A 106 -10.29 -5.36 11.59
C LEU A 106 -9.57 -6.72 11.60
N GLY A 107 -9.36 -7.32 12.77
CA GLY A 107 -8.74 -8.65 12.88
C GLY A 107 -9.58 -9.73 12.19
N THR A 108 -10.90 -9.71 12.40
CA THR A 108 -11.83 -10.65 11.76
C THR A 108 -11.98 -10.39 10.26
N ALA A 109 -12.15 -9.12 9.85
CA ALA A 109 -12.26 -8.76 8.44
C ALA A 109 -11.01 -9.18 7.66
N GLY A 110 -9.82 -8.94 8.22
CA GLY A 110 -8.55 -9.38 7.65
C GLY A 110 -8.49 -10.90 7.47
N ALA A 111 -8.82 -11.67 8.51
CA ALA A 111 -8.87 -13.12 8.44
C ALA A 111 -9.83 -13.62 7.35
N ALA A 112 -11.07 -13.09 7.33
CA ALA A 112 -12.09 -13.46 6.36
C ALA A 112 -11.68 -13.15 4.91
N LEU A 113 -11.10 -11.97 4.67
CA LEU A 113 -10.64 -11.58 3.33
C LEU A 113 -9.50 -12.49 2.84
N GLN A 114 -8.53 -12.82 3.70
CA GLN A 114 -7.42 -13.71 3.35
C GLN A 114 -7.87 -15.13 3.05
N SER A 115 -8.87 -15.62 3.79
CA SER A 115 -9.47 -16.94 3.56
C SER A 115 -10.13 -17.02 2.19
N VAL A 116 -10.93 -16.02 1.84
CA VAL A 116 -11.68 -16.00 0.59
C VAL A 116 -10.81 -15.68 -0.63
N SER A 117 -9.81 -14.83 -0.47
CA SER A 117 -8.85 -14.52 -1.54
C SER A 117 -7.76 -15.58 -1.68
N ARG A 118 -7.62 -16.50 -0.71
CA ARG A 118 -6.49 -17.43 -0.58
C ARG A 118 -5.14 -16.71 -0.68
N ASN A 119 -5.05 -15.54 -0.04
CA ASN A 119 -3.87 -14.69 -0.06
C ASN A 119 -3.62 -14.11 1.32
N VAL A 120 -2.47 -14.45 1.91
CA VAL A 120 -2.06 -14.01 3.26
C VAL A 120 -1.89 -12.49 3.34
N LEU A 121 -1.64 -11.83 2.21
CA LEU A 121 -1.46 -10.37 2.16
C LEU A 121 -2.79 -9.62 1.97
N ALA A 122 -3.91 -10.31 1.79
CA ALA A 122 -5.20 -9.62 1.69
C ALA A 122 -5.56 -8.95 3.01
N SER A 123 -6.05 -7.73 2.91
CA SER A 123 -6.55 -6.91 4.01
C SER A 123 -7.57 -5.91 3.46
N PRO A 124 -8.37 -5.26 4.32
CA PRO A 124 -9.26 -4.17 3.91
C PRO A 124 -8.53 -3.05 3.14
N ASP A 125 -7.27 -2.77 3.51
CA ASP A 125 -6.42 -1.79 2.81
C ASP A 125 -6.15 -2.23 1.36
N THR A 126 -5.74 -3.50 1.17
CA THR A 126 -5.38 -4.02 -0.16
C THR A 126 -6.56 -4.14 -1.13
N LEU A 127 -7.80 -4.19 -0.63
CA LEU A 127 -9.01 -4.19 -1.45
C LEU A 127 -9.60 -2.78 -1.64
N ALA A 128 -8.86 -1.74 -1.27
CA ALA A 128 -9.27 -0.34 -1.33
C ALA A 128 -10.52 0.01 -0.50
N VAL A 129 -10.97 -0.87 0.38
CA VAL A 129 -12.18 -0.66 1.20
C VAL A 129 -11.98 0.53 2.12
N ASN A 130 -10.87 0.55 2.85
CA ASN A 130 -10.53 1.65 3.76
C ASN A 130 -10.34 2.97 3.01
N ALA A 131 -9.71 2.95 1.84
CA ALA A 131 -9.52 4.15 1.01
C ALA A 131 -10.86 4.69 0.47
N GLY A 132 -11.78 3.81 0.06
CA GLY A 132 -13.12 4.19 -0.38
C GLY A 132 -13.97 4.77 0.75
N ALA A 133 -13.95 4.13 1.92
CA ALA A 133 -14.64 4.61 3.11
C ALA A 133 -14.11 5.98 3.54
N TYR A 134 -12.78 6.13 3.60
CA TYR A 134 -12.12 7.39 3.94
C TYR A 134 -12.44 8.51 2.94
N LEU A 135 -12.36 8.24 1.64
CA LEU A 135 -12.72 9.23 0.61
C LEU A 135 -14.17 9.70 0.75
N ALA A 136 -15.11 8.79 1.03
CA ALA A 136 -16.51 9.16 1.22
C ALA A 136 -16.70 10.11 2.41
N VAL A 137 -16.04 9.83 3.54
CA VAL A 137 -16.09 10.71 4.72
C VAL A 137 -15.42 12.06 4.44
N VAL A 138 -14.24 12.06 3.82
CA VAL A 138 -13.53 13.29 3.46
C VAL A 138 -14.34 14.13 2.47
N ALA A 139 -15.01 13.50 1.50
CA ALA A 139 -15.87 14.20 0.56
C ALA A 139 -17.01 14.93 1.27
N VAL A 140 -17.76 14.24 2.14
CA VAL A 140 -18.86 14.84 2.91
C VAL A 140 -18.36 16.02 3.75
N ALA A 141 -17.26 15.82 4.49
CA ALA A 141 -16.70 16.85 5.35
C ALA A 141 -16.12 18.04 4.56
N ALA A 142 -15.49 17.81 3.40
CA ALA A 142 -14.93 18.87 2.55
C ALA A 142 -15.99 19.85 2.02
N PHE A 143 -17.25 19.41 1.91
CA PHE A 143 -18.39 20.27 1.55
C PHE A 143 -19.09 20.90 2.77
N GLY A 144 -18.53 20.77 3.98
CA GLY A 144 -19.05 21.36 5.21
C GLY A 144 -20.27 20.63 5.79
N ILE A 145 -20.52 19.38 5.38
CA ILE A 145 -21.64 18.58 5.88
C ILE A 145 -21.16 17.82 7.13
N THR A 146 -21.80 18.06 8.27
CA THR A 146 -21.59 17.29 9.50
C THR A 146 -22.67 16.21 9.62
N LEU A 147 -22.24 14.96 9.85
CA LEU A 147 -23.13 13.82 9.97
C LEU A 147 -23.04 13.20 11.38
N PRO A 148 -24.18 12.79 11.97
CA PRO A 148 -24.18 11.93 13.15
C PRO A 148 -23.52 10.57 12.88
N ALA A 149 -23.22 9.81 13.94
CA ALA A 149 -22.45 8.56 13.86
C ALA A 149 -23.02 7.51 12.89
N LEU A 150 -24.33 7.23 12.94
CA LEU A 150 -24.97 6.27 12.03
C LEU A 150 -24.91 6.69 10.55
N PRO A 151 -25.35 7.91 10.16
CA PRO A 151 -25.16 8.41 8.79
C PRO A 151 -23.70 8.46 8.34
N ALA A 152 -22.76 8.84 9.22
CA ALA A 152 -21.32 8.79 8.92
C ALA A 152 -20.85 7.35 8.68
N GLY A 153 -21.39 6.38 9.43
CA GLY A 153 -21.17 4.96 9.19
C GLY A 153 -21.73 4.46 7.87
N GLY A 154 -22.91 4.98 7.49
CA GLY A 154 -23.52 4.72 6.19
C GLY A 154 -22.66 5.24 5.03
N THR A 155 -22.12 6.46 5.12
CA THR A 155 -21.27 7.02 4.06
C THR A 155 -19.96 6.26 3.93
N ALA A 156 -19.31 5.91 5.04
CA ALA A 156 -18.13 5.06 5.06
C ALA A 156 -18.41 3.67 4.43
N LEU A 157 -19.55 3.06 4.78
CA LEU A 157 -19.97 1.76 4.22
C LEU A 157 -20.21 1.83 2.72
N ILE A 158 -20.92 2.85 2.23
CA ILE A 158 -21.18 3.05 0.80
C ILE A 158 -19.84 3.21 0.04
N GLY A 159 -18.95 4.08 0.54
CA GLY A 159 -17.62 4.27 -0.05
C GLY A 159 -16.80 2.98 -0.11
N GLY A 160 -16.79 2.22 0.99
CA GLY A 160 -16.10 0.93 1.06
C GLY A 160 -16.69 -0.15 0.14
N LEU A 161 -18.02 -0.25 0.04
CA LEU A 161 -18.71 -1.18 -0.84
C LEU A 161 -18.50 -0.85 -2.32
N LEU A 162 -18.53 0.44 -2.69
CA LEU A 162 -18.23 0.87 -4.06
C LEU A 162 -16.79 0.51 -4.45
N ALA A 163 -15.82 0.78 -3.57
CA ALA A 163 -14.43 0.40 -3.82
C ALA A 163 -14.26 -1.13 -3.95
N ALA A 164 -14.82 -1.90 -3.00
CA ALA A 164 -14.79 -3.37 -3.07
C ALA A 164 -15.45 -3.90 -4.35
N GLY A 165 -16.59 -3.33 -4.73
CA GLY A 165 -17.34 -3.69 -5.94
C GLY A 165 -16.54 -3.44 -7.22
N ILE A 166 -15.82 -2.32 -7.31
CA ILE A 166 -14.93 -2.02 -8.43
C ILE A 166 -13.79 -3.05 -8.48
N VAL A 167 -13.12 -3.33 -7.36
CA VAL A 167 -12.01 -4.29 -7.30
C VAL A 167 -12.46 -5.70 -7.69
N LEU A 168 -13.60 -6.16 -7.15
CA LEU A 168 -14.18 -7.46 -7.48
C LEU A 168 -14.66 -7.52 -8.95
N GLY A 169 -15.23 -6.44 -9.47
CA GLY A 169 -15.67 -6.34 -10.86
C GLY A 169 -14.51 -6.41 -11.85
N LEU A 170 -13.40 -5.74 -11.55
CA LEU A 170 -12.15 -5.83 -12.32
C LEU A 170 -11.54 -7.24 -12.25
N ALA A 171 -11.77 -7.97 -11.16
CA ALA A 171 -11.25 -9.32 -10.92
C ALA A 171 -12.18 -10.47 -11.36
N ARG A 172 -13.12 -10.25 -12.31
CA ARG A 172 -14.14 -11.24 -12.77
C ARG A 172 -13.64 -12.70 -12.84
N ALA A 173 -14.57 -13.62 -12.51
CA ALA A 173 -14.38 -15.05 -12.23
C ALA A 173 -13.29 -15.75 -13.07
N GLY A 174 -12.14 -16.00 -12.45
CA GLY A 174 -10.97 -16.63 -13.07
C GLY A 174 -9.67 -15.84 -12.86
N ALA A 175 -9.75 -14.58 -12.41
CA ALA A 175 -8.57 -13.82 -12.04
C ALA A 175 -7.89 -14.41 -10.79
N GLY A 176 -6.60 -14.75 -10.92
CA GLY A 176 -5.82 -15.28 -9.80
C GLY A 176 -5.71 -14.28 -8.63
N PRO A 177 -5.41 -14.76 -7.40
CA PRO A 177 -5.33 -13.94 -6.18
C PRO A 177 -4.41 -12.72 -6.27
N THR A 178 -3.39 -12.77 -7.14
CA THR A 178 -2.46 -11.67 -7.38
C THR A 178 -3.15 -10.49 -8.05
N ARG A 179 -3.97 -10.71 -9.08
CA ARG A 179 -4.67 -9.64 -9.82
C ARG A 179 -5.64 -8.86 -8.94
N LEU A 180 -6.31 -9.54 -8.02
CA LEU A 180 -7.22 -8.90 -7.06
C LEU A 180 -6.49 -7.87 -6.20
N VAL A 181 -5.33 -8.24 -5.65
CA VAL A 181 -4.52 -7.33 -4.83
C VAL A 181 -3.99 -6.16 -5.66
N LEU A 182 -3.65 -6.39 -6.93
CA LEU A 182 -3.12 -5.35 -7.82
C LEU A 182 -4.19 -4.35 -8.25
N ALA A 183 -5.39 -4.83 -8.58
CA ALA A 183 -6.53 -3.97 -8.85
C ALA A 183 -6.89 -3.13 -7.62
N GLY A 184 -6.88 -3.76 -6.44
CA GLY A 184 -7.13 -3.07 -5.19
C GLY A 184 -6.06 -2.05 -4.82
N SER A 185 -4.77 -2.36 -4.94
CA SER A 185 -3.69 -1.39 -4.68
C SER A 185 -3.73 -0.19 -5.62
N ALA A 186 -4.05 -0.40 -6.90
CA ALA A 186 -4.18 0.69 -7.86
C ALA A 186 -5.40 1.58 -7.56
N LEU A 187 -6.55 0.98 -7.24
CA LEU A 187 -7.73 1.74 -6.84
C LEU A 187 -7.46 2.51 -5.55
N MET A 188 -6.85 1.88 -4.55
CA MET A 188 -6.45 2.51 -3.28
C MET A 188 -5.62 3.77 -3.51
N LEU A 189 -4.57 3.70 -4.33
CA LEU A 189 -3.73 4.86 -4.62
C LEU A 189 -4.50 6.00 -5.33
N GLY A 190 -5.41 5.67 -6.24
CA GLY A 190 -6.27 6.64 -6.91
C GLY A 190 -7.24 7.34 -5.94
N LEU A 191 -7.91 6.57 -5.08
CA LEU A 191 -8.83 7.09 -4.06
C LEU A 191 -8.08 7.93 -3.02
N SER A 192 -6.89 7.52 -2.58
CA SER A 192 -6.05 8.31 -1.69
C SER A 192 -5.60 9.64 -2.31
N GLY A 193 -5.31 9.65 -3.62
CA GLY A 193 -5.01 10.88 -4.35
C GLY A 193 -6.19 11.86 -4.35
N LEU A 194 -7.42 11.36 -4.56
CA LEU A 194 -8.64 12.17 -4.46
C LEU A 194 -8.86 12.71 -3.03
N SER A 195 -8.62 11.89 -2.00
CA SER A 195 -8.73 12.37 -0.61
C SER A 195 -7.70 13.47 -0.32
N GLN A 196 -6.45 13.30 -0.77
CA GLN A 196 -5.41 14.34 -0.63
C GLN A 196 -5.78 15.62 -1.38
N MET A 197 -6.41 15.51 -2.55
CA MET A 197 -6.90 16.66 -3.30
C MET A 197 -7.89 17.49 -2.47
N LEU A 198 -8.88 16.82 -1.87
CA LEU A 198 -9.88 17.49 -1.05
C LEU A 198 -9.27 18.13 0.20
N LEU A 199 -8.32 17.44 0.85
CA LEU A 199 -7.60 17.97 2.01
C LEU A 199 -6.80 19.25 1.67
N LEU A 200 -6.22 19.32 0.47
CA LEU A 200 -5.45 20.49 0.03
C LEU A 200 -6.34 21.64 -0.48
N LEU A 201 -7.46 21.34 -1.13
CA LEU A 201 -8.36 22.35 -1.68
C LEU A 201 -9.27 22.99 -0.62
N ARG A 202 -9.56 22.28 0.47
CA ARG A 202 -10.52 22.69 1.51
C ARG A 202 -9.94 22.56 2.92
N PRO A 203 -8.75 23.11 3.20
CA PRO A 203 -8.01 22.84 4.44
C PRO A 203 -8.80 23.26 5.69
N GLN A 204 -9.62 24.30 5.60
CA GLN A 204 -10.48 24.73 6.72
C GLN A 204 -11.59 23.72 7.01
N GLN A 205 -12.32 23.25 5.99
CA GLN A 205 -13.39 22.25 6.18
C GLN A 205 -12.84 20.88 6.59
N THR A 206 -11.63 20.53 6.14
CA THR A 206 -11.03 19.21 6.38
C THR A 206 -10.05 19.19 7.56
N THR A 207 -10.14 20.18 8.46
CA THR A 207 -9.26 20.27 9.64
C THR A 207 -9.36 18.99 10.48
N GLY A 208 -8.20 18.43 10.88
CA GLY A 208 -8.14 17.19 11.68
C GLY A 208 -8.40 15.89 10.91
N LEU A 209 -8.97 15.95 9.70
CA LEU A 209 -9.26 14.74 8.90
C LEU A 209 -7.99 14.01 8.48
N TYR A 210 -6.87 14.71 8.29
CA TYR A 210 -5.59 14.04 8.04
C TYR A 210 -5.15 13.15 9.22
N ALA A 211 -5.26 13.65 10.45
CA ALA A 211 -4.93 12.88 11.64
C ALA A 211 -5.93 11.73 11.85
N TRP A 212 -7.23 11.98 11.63
CA TRP A 212 -8.26 10.95 11.65
C TRP A 212 -8.04 9.87 10.59
N GLY A 213 -7.58 10.26 9.39
CA GLY A 213 -7.17 9.38 8.29
C GLY A 213 -5.93 8.54 8.58
N ASN A 214 -5.24 8.78 9.70
CA ASN A 214 -4.17 7.93 10.22
C ASN A 214 -4.63 7.01 11.35
N GLY A 215 -5.92 7.04 11.69
CA GLY A 215 -6.57 6.13 12.62
C GLY A 215 -6.29 6.42 14.10
N SER A 216 -7.28 6.87 14.85
CA SER A 216 -7.20 7.14 16.29
C SER A 216 -8.34 6.47 17.06
N VAL A 217 -8.00 5.65 18.05
CA VAL A 217 -8.99 5.12 19.01
C VAL A 217 -9.41 6.15 20.06
N ALA A 218 -8.83 7.35 20.06
CA ALA A 218 -9.28 8.42 20.94
C ALA A 218 -10.72 8.83 20.58
N GLN A 219 -11.64 8.66 21.52
CA GLN A 219 -13.06 8.98 21.36
C GLN A 219 -13.52 9.95 22.44
N ILE A 220 -14.57 10.69 22.13
CA ILE A 220 -15.28 11.57 23.06
C ILE A 220 -16.68 10.97 23.25
N GLY A 221 -16.94 10.38 24.42
CA GLY A 221 -18.21 9.72 24.74
C GLY A 221 -18.43 8.36 24.06
N MET A 222 -19.49 7.66 24.47
CA MET A 222 -19.78 6.27 24.03
C MET A 222 -20.77 6.20 22.85
N GLU A 223 -21.40 7.31 22.47
CA GLU A 223 -22.52 7.32 21.51
C GLU A 223 -22.22 6.60 20.19
N THR A 224 -21.09 6.90 19.55
CA THR A 224 -20.66 6.24 18.30
C THR A 224 -20.47 4.74 18.47
N ILE A 225 -19.97 4.32 19.64
CA ILE A 225 -19.68 2.92 19.95
C ILE A 225 -20.97 2.16 20.22
N ASP A 226 -21.88 2.74 21.00
CA ASP A 226 -23.18 2.14 21.34
C ASP A 226 -24.03 1.90 20.09
N GLN A 227 -23.98 2.82 19.12
CA GLN A 227 -24.72 2.70 17.87
C GLN A 227 -24.11 1.67 16.91
N LEU A 228 -22.77 1.54 16.86
CA LEU A 228 -22.08 0.71 15.85
C LEU A 228 -21.64 -0.67 16.36
N ALA A 229 -21.48 -0.86 17.67
CA ALA A 229 -21.11 -2.15 18.24
C ALA A 229 -22.10 -3.28 17.92
N PRO A 230 -23.45 -3.08 17.95
CA PRO A 230 -24.40 -4.10 17.55
C PRO A 230 -24.23 -4.53 16.09
N VAL A 231 -23.95 -3.58 15.19
CA VAL A 231 -23.70 -3.86 13.76
C VAL A 231 -22.43 -4.70 13.59
N ALA A 232 -21.37 -4.36 14.31
CA ALA A 232 -20.14 -5.16 14.32
C ALA A 232 -20.36 -6.58 14.85
N LEU A 233 -21.11 -6.73 15.95
CA LEU A 233 -21.39 -8.04 16.54
C LEU A 233 -22.20 -8.94 15.61
N LEU A 234 -23.22 -8.39 14.93
CA LEU A 234 -24.01 -9.12 13.94
C LEU A 234 -23.14 -9.58 12.76
N ALA A 235 -22.29 -8.71 12.23
CA ALA A 235 -21.40 -9.08 11.13
C ALA A 235 -20.33 -10.10 11.54
N LEU A 236 -19.79 -9.98 12.75
CA LEU A 236 -18.86 -10.95 13.35
C LEU A 236 -19.51 -12.33 13.51
N ALA A 237 -20.72 -12.37 14.09
CA ALA A 237 -21.48 -13.60 14.24
C ALA A 237 -21.78 -14.26 12.88
N GLY A 238 -22.13 -13.46 11.86
CA GLY A 238 -22.31 -13.91 10.49
C GLY A 238 -21.06 -14.57 9.90
N LEU A 239 -19.88 -13.96 10.06
CA LEU A 239 -18.63 -14.54 9.58
C LEU A 239 -18.26 -15.84 10.32
N ILE A 240 -18.46 -15.89 11.63
CA ILE A 240 -18.20 -17.10 12.43
C ILE A 240 -19.13 -18.24 12.01
N ALA A 241 -20.41 -17.94 11.73
CA ALA A 241 -21.37 -18.91 11.22
C ALA A 241 -20.96 -19.49 9.84
N LEU A 242 -20.32 -18.67 9.01
CA LEU A 242 -19.77 -19.06 7.71
C LEU A 242 -18.45 -19.84 7.80
N GLY A 243 -17.85 -20.00 8.99
CA GLY A 243 -16.55 -20.65 9.17
C GLY A 243 -16.45 -22.03 8.50
N ARG A 244 -17.50 -22.88 8.62
CA ARG A 244 -17.51 -24.19 7.94
C ARG A 244 -17.48 -24.08 6.42
N ARG A 245 -18.18 -23.09 5.84
CA ARG A 245 -18.18 -22.86 4.39
C ARG A 245 -16.83 -22.34 3.91
N LEU A 246 -16.12 -21.56 4.73
CA LEU A 246 -14.76 -21.11 4.46
C LEU A 246 -13.73 -22.25 4.50
N ASP A 247 -13.86 -23.17 5.46
CA ASP A 247 -13.04 -24.39 5.50
C ASP A 247 -13.22 -25.22 4.22
N ILE A 248 -14.46 -25.38 3.74
CA ILE A 248 -14.77 -26.08 2.49
C ILE A 248 -14.21 -25.32 1.27
N LEU A 249 -14.35 -23.99 1.24
CA LEU A 249 -13.83 -23.15 0.16
C LEU A 249 -12.30 -23.21 0.05
N ALA A 250 -11.60 -23.49 1.16
CA ALA A 250 -10.15 -23.65 1.16
C ALA A 250 -9.68 -24.87 0.34
N LEU A 251 -10.55 -25.87 0.12
CA LEU A 251 -10.26 -27.05 -0.72
C LEU A 251 -10.23 -26.74 -2.22
N GLY A 252 -10.73 -25.57 -2.63
CA GLY A 252 -10.84 -25.16 -4.03
C GLY A 252 -12.29 -24.91 -4.46
N ASP A 253 -12.47 -24.11 -5.52
CA ASP A 253 -13.79 -23.68 -5.97
C ASP A 253 -14.62 -24.89 -6.49
N ASP A 254 -13.99 -25.83 -7.21
CA ASP A 254 -14.65 -27.04 -7.72
C ASP A 254 -15.01 -28.01 -6.59
N GLY A 255 -14.08 -28.24 -5.66
CA GLY A 255 -14.32 -29.09 -4.49
C GLY A 255 -15.44 -28.56 -3.59
N ALA A 256 -15.52 -27.23 -3.42
CA ALA A 256 -16.59 -26.61 -2.65
C ALA A 256 -17.96 -26.73 -3.34
N ALA A 257 -18.01 -26.58 -4.67
CA ALA A 257 -19.23 -26.69 -5.45
C ALA A 257 -19.83 -28.12 -5.36
N VAL A 258 -18.98 -29.16 -5.39
CA VAL A 258 -19.41 -30.56 -5.26
C VAL A 258 -20.07 -30.86 -3.90
N VAL A 259 -19.61 -30.21 -2.83
CA VAL A 259 -20.17 -30.35 -1.47
C VAL A 259 -21.43 -29.47 -1.26
N GLY A 260 -21.94 -28.83 -2.32
CA GLY A 260 -23.14 -27.99 -2.28
C GLY A 260 -22.90 -26.57 -1.76
N VAL A 261 -21.64 -26.15 -1.60
CA VAL A 261 -21.30 -24.77 -1.22
C VAL A 261 -21.02 -23.96 -2.47
N SER A 262 -21.90 -23.00 -2.79
CA SER A 262 -21.69 -22.08 -3.90
C SER A 262 -20.49 -21.14 -3.62
N PRO A 263 -19.37 -21.22 -4.38
CA PRO A 263 -18.17 -20.41 -4.10
C PRO A 263 -18.42 -18.92 -4.29
N ARG A 264 -19.17 -18.56 -5.35
CA ARG A 264 -19.48 -17.16 -5.71
C ARG A 264 -20.27 -16.46 -4.61
N LEU A 265 -21.41 -17.03 -4.21
CA LEU A 265 -22.26 -16.45 -3.17
C LEU A 265 -21.53 -16.37 -1.82
N THR A 266 -20.81 -17.42 -1.43
CA THR A 266 -20.06 -17.44 -0.17
C THR A 266 -18.99 -16.33 -0.16
N ARG A 267 -18.23 -16.18 -1.25
CA ARG A 267 -17.25 -15.09 -1.43
C ARG A 267 -17.91 -13.72 -1.34
N THR A 268 -19.03 -13.50 -2.02
CA THR A 268 -19.75 -12.22 -1.98
C THR A 268 -20.24 -11.88 -0.58
N ILE A 269 -20.89 -12.82 0.11
CA ILE A 269 -21.40 -12.58 1.48
C ILE A 269 -20.25 -12.27 2.43
N VAL A 270 -19.16 -13.04 2.38
CA VAL A 270 -18.00 -12.84 3.26
C VAL A 270 -17.34 -11.48 2.99
N VAL A 271 -17.21 -11.06 1.73
CA VAL A 271 -16.68 -9.73 1.41
C VAL A 271 -17.60 -8.64 1.93
N ILE A 272 -18.93 -8.75 1.75
CA ILE A 272 -19.88 -7.75 2.27
C ILE A 272 -19.76 -7.63 3.80
N LEU A 273 -19.76 -8.76 4.53
CA LEU A 273 -19.61 -8.75 5.99
C LEU A 273 -18.25 -8.18 6.43
N ALA A 274 -17.17 -8.51 5.73
CA ALA A 274 -15.85 -7.94 6.01
C ALA A 274 -15.82 -6.42 5.75
N VAL A 275 -16.48 -5.95 4.68
CA VAL A 275 -16.61 -4.51 4.38
C VAL A 275 -17.44 -3.80 5.45
N VAL A 276 -18.51 -4.42 5.94
CA VAL A 276 -19.30 -3.87 7.07
C VAL A 276 -18.43 -3.72 8.32
N LEU A 277 -17.65 -4.75 8.68
CA LEU A 277 -16.72 -4.65 9.81
C LEU A 277 -15.67 -3.56 9.60
N SER A 278 -15.10 -3.44 8.40
CA SER A 278 -14.14 -2.37 8.08
C SER A 278 -14.77 -0.98 8.11
N ALA A 279 -16.01 -0.82 7.63
CA ALA A 279 -16.73 0.44 7.68
C ALA A 279 -17.02 0.86 9.13
N VAL A 280 -17.43 -0.07 10.00
CA VAL A 280 -17.56 0.21 11.44
C VAL A 280 -16.23 0.65 12.04
N ALA A 281 -15.13 -0.05 11.75
CA ALA A 281 -13.81 0.33 12.22
C ALA A 281 -13.40 1.74 11.77
N VAL A 282 -13.58 2.05 10.48
CA VAL A 282 -13.28 3.36 9.89
C VAL A 282 -14.16 4.44 10.50
N THR A 283 -15.42 4.17 10.77
CA THR A 283 -16.33 5.18 11.35
C THR A 283 -15.99 5.49 12.80
N VAL A 284 -15.66 4.46 13.58
CA VAL A 284 -15.28 4.63 14.99
C VAL A 284 -13.93 5.33 15.07
N ALA A 285 -12.88 4.77 14.47
CA ALA A 285 -11.51 5.21 14.72
C ALA A 285 -10.76 5.76 13.51
N GLY A 286 -11.40 5.90 12.35
CA GLY A 286 -10.68 6.14 11.10
C GLY A 286 -9.97 4.89 10.57
N PRO A 287 -9.36 4.95 9.38
CA PRO A 287 -8.67 3.80 8.80
C PRO A 287 -7.40 3.48 9.58
N ILE A 288 -7.42 2.38 10.34
CA ILE A 288 -6.23 1.83 11.01
C ILE A 288 -5.62 0.74 10.12
N GLY A 289 -4.45 1.04 9.56
CA GLY A 289 -3.73 0.14 8.67
C GLY A 289 -3.11 -1.08 9.38
N PHE A 290 -2.85 -2.13 8.59
CA PHE A 290 -2.08 -3.33 8.95
C PHE A 290 -2.68 -4.27 10.01
N VAL A 291 -3.67 -3.86 10.81
CA VAL A 291 -4.29 -4.74 11.81
C VAL A 291 -4.87 -6.00 11.17
N GLY A 292 -5.58 -5.85 10.05
CA GLY A 292 -6.14 -6.97 9.28
C GLY A 292 -5.09 -7.88 8.63
N LEU A 293 -3.83 -7.45 8.54
CA LEU A 293 -2.72 -8.28 8.07
C LEU A 293 -1.99 -8.95 9.25
N CYS A 294 -1.68 -8.17 10.30
CA CYS A 294 -0.91 -8.61 11.46
C CYS A 294 -1.68 -9.62 12.31
N ALA A 295 -2.94 -9.36 12.64
CA ALA A 295 -3.69 -10.20 13.57
C ALA A 295 -3.86 -11.65 13.05
N PRO A 296 -4.31 -11.89 11.81
CA PRO A 296 -4.39 -13.25 11.27
C PRO A 296 -3.01 -13.90 11.08
N ALA A 297 -1.96 -13.10 10.82
CA ALA A 297 -0.59 -13.61 10.74
C ALA A 297 -0.08 -14.12 12.11
N ILE A 298 -0.34 -13.39 13.20
CA ILE A 298 -0.03 -13.82 14.56
C ILE A 298 -0.72 -15.14 14.89
N VAL A 299 -2.02 -15.26 14.56
CA VAL A 299 -2.79 -16.49 14.80
C VAL A 299 -2.24 -17.67 13.98
N ARG A 300 -1.85 -17.47 12.73
CA ARG A 300 -1.22 -18.54 11.92
C ARG A 300 0.13 -18.97 12.46
N LEU A 301 0.93 -18.05 12.99
CA LEU A 301 2.19 -18.38 13.65
C LEU A 301 1.97 -19.23 14.92
N ALA A 302 0.92 -18.95 15.68
CA ALA A 302 0.49 -19.80 16.78
C ALA A 302 -0.08 -21.15 16.28
N GLY A 303 -0.77 -21.14 15.15
CA GLY A 303 -1.35 -22.32 14.50
C GLY A 303 -0.32 -23.38 14.08
N GLY A 304 0.94 -22.97 13.85
CA GLY A 304 2.04 -23.92 13.65
C GLY A 304 2.34 -24.80 14.88
N ARG A 305 1.95 -24.36 16.08
CA ARG A 305 2.02 -25.15 17.32
C ARG A 305 0.68 -25.79 17.68
N VAL A 306 -0.43 -25.12 17.36
CA VAL A 306 -1.80 -25.55 17.67
C VAL A 306 -2.66 -25.55 16.40
N PRO A 307 -2.69 -26.66 15.64
CA PRO A 307 -3.38 -26.71 14.34
C PRO A 307 -4.88 -26.40 14.40
N GLU A 308 -5.52 -26.59 15.57
CA GLU A 308 -6.93 -26.27 15.79
C GLU A 308 -7.25 -24.78 15.55
N LEU A 309 -6.27 -23.88 15.76
CA LEU A 309 -6.40 -22.44 15.49
C LEU A 309 -6.61 -22.13 14.01
N LEU A 310 -6.27 -23.05 13.10
CA LEU A 310 -6.39 -22.85 11.66
C LEU A 310 -7.79 -23.17 11.12
N ARG A 311 -8.66 -23.80 11.92
CA ARG A 311 -10.06 -24.02 11.56
C ARG A 311 -10.80 -22.69 11.59
N HIS A 312 -11.54 -22.33 10.54
CA HIS A 312 -12.09 -20.99 10.41
C HIS A 312 -13.02 -20.57 11.57
N ARG A 313 -13.71 -21.53 12.21
CA ARG A 313 -14.55 -21.26 13.40
C ARG A 313 -13.75 -20.76 14.61
N VAL A 314 -12.48 -21.12 14.72
CA VAL A 314 -11.56 -20.68 15.80
C VAL A 314 -10.63 -19.59 15.30
N PHE A 315 -10.19 -19.68 14.04
CA PHE A 315 -9.31 -18.71 13.40
C PHE A 315 -9.88 -17.30 13.39
N LEU A 316 -11.17 -17.14 13.06
CA LEU A 316 -11.85 -15.85 13.03
C LEU A 316 -11.89 -15.17 14.41
N PRO A 317 -12.44 -15.78 15.48
CA PRO A 317 -12.44 -15.16 16.81
C PRO A 317 -11.03 -15.02 17.40
N ALA A 318 -10.10 -15.95 17.14
CA ALA A 318 -8.71 -15.78 17.55
C ALA A 318 -8.06 -14.57 16.87
N SER A 319 -8.39 -14.32 15.59
CA SER A 319 -7.90 -13.14 14.86
C SER A 319 -8.55 -11.86 15.38
N ALA A 320 -9.80 -11.91 15.84
CA ALA A 320 -10.44 -10.79 16.54
C ALA A 320 -9.67 -10.42 17.81
N VAL A 321 -9.37 -11.41 18.67
CA VAL A 321 -8.59 -11.20 19.91
C VAL A 321 -7.18 -10.69 19.61
N ALA A 322 -6.49 -11.28 18.63
CA ALA A 322 -5.18 -10.79 18.21
C ALA A 322 -5.24 -9.36 17.67
N GLY A 323 -6.33 -8.99 16.99
CA GLY A 323 -6.58 -7.62 16.53
C GLY A 323 -6.72 -6.64 17.69
N VAL A 324 -7.44 -7.02 18.74
CA VAL A 324 -7.55 -6.23 19.98
C VAL A 324 -6.19 -6.03 20.64
N LEU A 325 -5.39 -7.10 20.77
CA LEU A 325 -4.04 -7.01 21.33
C LEU A 325 -3.13 -6.07 20.52
N VAL A 326 -3.24 -6.10 19.19
CA VAL A 326 -2.48 -5.21 18.31
C VAL A 326 -2.91 -3.75 18.50
N VAL A 327 -4.22 -3.46 18.47
CA VAL A 327 -4.75 -2.10 18.55
C VAL A 327 -4.52 -1.48 19.93
N LEU A 328 -4.93 -2.18 20.99
CA LEU A 328 -4.73 -1.70 22.36
C LEU A 328 -3.25 -1.66 22.73
N GLY A 329 -2.46 -2.63 22.28
CA GLY A 329 -1.01 -2.67 22.52
C GLY A 329 -0.31 -1.48 21.86
N ALA A 330 -0.69 -1.15 20.63
CA ALA A 330 -0.20 0.04 19.93
C ALA A 330 -0.59 1.33 20.64
N ASP A 331 -1.84 1.45 21.12
CA ASP A 331 -2.31 2.62 21.85
C ASP A 331 -1.62 2.82 23.21
N VAL A 332 -1.44 1.73 23.97
CA VAL A 332 -0.72 1.74 25.25
C VAL A 332 0.75 2.07 25.05
N LEU A 333 1.40 1.48 24.04
CA LEU A 333 2.79 1.77 23.70
C LEU A 333 2.96 3.24 23.30
N LEU A 334 2.04 3.77 22.50
CA LEU A 334 2.04 5.16 22.10
C LEU A 334 2.00 6.10 23.31
N ARG A 335 1.06 5.88 24.23
CA ARG A 335 0.92 6.71 25.45
C ARG A 335 2.09 6.55 26.41
N ALA A 336 2.73 5.38 26.44
CA ALA A 336 3.95 5.17 27.21
C ALA A 336 5.16 5.93 26.64
N LEU A 337 5.30 5.99 25.30
CA LEU A 337 6.43 6.64 24.64
C LEU A 337 6.33 8.16 24.61
N PHE A 338 5.14 8.72 24.37
CA PHE A 338 4.93 10.16 24.21
C PHE A 338 4.36 10.82 25.47
N GLY A 339 4.06 10.06 26.52
CA GLY A 339 3.39 10.54 27.72
C GLY A 339 1.89 10.75 27.52
N ALA A 340 1.19 11.09 28.60
CA ALA A 340 -0.28 11.11 28.62
C ALA A 340 -0.93 12.19 27.74
N GLN A 341 -0.31 13.37 27.62
CA GLN A 341 -0.86 14.49 26.83
C GLN A 341 -0.56 14.33 25.34
N ALA A 342 0.71 14.18 24.95
CA ALA A 342 1.05 14.01 23.53
C ALA A 342 0.59 12.64 22.99
N GLY A 343 0.56 11.59 23.81
CA GLY A 343 -0.02 10.29 23.41
C GLY A 343 -1.55 10.33 23.20
N ALA A 344 -2.24 11.38 23.64
CA ALA A 344 -3.66 11.57 23.37
C ALA A 344 -3.91 12.18 21.98
N THR A 345 -2.98 12.98 21.46
CA THR A 345 -3.10 13.67 20.17
C THR A 345 -2.56 12.85 18.99
N VAL A 346 -1.59 11.97 19.23
CA VAL A 346 -1.03 11.12 18.17
C VAL A 346 -2.01 9.98 17.81
N PRO A 347 -2.30 9.77 16.52
CA PRO A 347 -3.10 8.64 16.05
C PRO A 347 -2.44 7.28 16.33
N THR A 348 -3.23 6.34 16.84
CA THR A 348 -2.80 4.95 17.11
C THR A 348 -2.38 4.18 15.86
N GLY A 349 -2.98 4.48 14.71
CA GLY A 349 -2.71 3.79 13.45
C GLY A 349 -1.31 4.02 12.92
N ILE A 350 -0.62 5.07 13.39
CA ILE A 350 0.81 5.29 13.13
C ILE A 350 1.63 4.15 13.75
N VAL A 351 1.37 3.79 15.01
CA VAL A 351 2.11 2.74 15.72
C VAL A 351 1.76 1.36 15.16
N THR A 352 0.49 1.11 14.81
CA THR A 352 0.13 -0.16 14.13
C THR A 352 0.78 -0.27 12.76
N SER A 353 0.96 0.83 12.03
CA SER A 353 1.65 0.85 10.74
C SER A 353 3.14 0.54 10.88
N PHE A 354 3.82 1.07 11.91
CA PHE A 354 5.19 0.66 12.23
C PHE A 354 5.30 -0.82 12.56
N LEU A 355 4.37 -1.36 13.36
CA LEU A 355 4.31 -2.80 13.64
C LEU A 355 4.10 -3.61 12.35
N GLY A 356 3.20 -3.14 11.48
CA GLY A 356 2.93 -3.72 10.16
C GLY A 356 4.16 -3.75 9.26
N ALA A 357 4.93 -2.66 9.21
CA ALA A 357 6.19 -2.57 8.50
C ALA A 357 7.20 -3.64 8.98
N VAL A 358 7.35 -3.81 10.30
CA VAL A 358 8.21 -4.84 10.88
C VAL A 358 7.71 -6.23 10.53
N VAL A 359 6.40 -6.49 10.65
CA VAL A 359 5.78 -7.77 10.31
C VAL A 359 6.01 -8.12 8.84
N LEU A 360 5.87 -7.17 7.91
CA LEU A 360 6.16 -7.39 6.49
C LEU A 360 7.62 -7.79 6.25
N VAL A 361 8.58 -7.11 6.90
CA VAL A 361 10.01 -7.45 6.79
C VAL A 361 10.28 -8.85 7.37
N VAL A 362 9.67 -9.20 8.50
CA VAL A 362 9.79 -10.55 9.10
C VAL A 362 9.17 -11.62 8.19
N LEU A 363 8.00 -11.35 7.61
CA LEU A 363 7.36 -12.24 6.65
C LEU A 363 8.23 -12.42 5.40
N ALA A 364 8.92 -11.38 4.93
CA ALA A 364 9.85 -11.46 3.80
C ALA A 364 11.01 -12.45 4.04
N TYR A 365 11.46 -12.59 5.29
CA TYR A 365 12.50 -13.57 5.64
C TYR A 365 11.96 -14.99 5.83
N ARG A 366 10.65 -15.15 6.01
CA ARG A 366 9.99 -16.44 6.27
C ARG A 366 9.29 -17.00 5.04
N SER A 367 8.88 -16.14 4.10
CA SER A 367 8.40 -16.57 2.81
C SER A 367 9.53 -17.33 2.14
N ARG A 368 9.38 -18.65 2.03
CA ARG A 368 10.09 -19.39 0.98
C ARG A 368 9.68 -18.74 -0.33
N ASP A 369 10.62 -18.65 -1.28
CA ASP A 369 10.28 -18.32 -2.66
C ASP A 369 9.23 -19.34 -3.12
N ALA A 370 7.95 -19.00 -2.94
CA ALA A 370 6.90 -19.51 -3.77
C ALA A 370 7.26 -18.90 -5.11
N GLY A 371 8.09 -19.64 -5.88
CA GLY A 371 8.50 -19.26 -7.21
C GLY A 371 7.24 -18.77 -7.87
N ALA A 372 7.17 -17.46 -8.12
CA ALA A 372 5.95 -16.82 -8.55
C ALA A 372 5.45 -17.67 -9.70
N ALA A 373 4.32 -18.35 -9.44
CA ALA A 373 3.78 -19.39 -10.31
C ALA A 373 3.96 -18.87 -11.73
N GLY A 374 4.80 -19.59 -12.49
CA GLY A 374 5.48 -19.04 -13.66
C GLY A 374 4.55 -18.06 -14.35
N SER A 375 4.90 -16.78 -14.33
CA SER A 375 4.38 -15.93 -15.39
C SER A 375 4.93 -16.61 -16.62
N GLU A 376 4.11 -17.47 -17.25
CA GLU A 376 4.28 -17.87 -18.62
C GLU A 376 4.73 -16.58 -19.28
N ALA A 377 5.99 -16.55 -19.70
CA ALA A 377 6.49 -15.49 -20.53
C ALA A 377 5.65 -15.64 -21.80
N ALA A 378 4.44 -15.06 -21.77
CA ALA A 378 3.48 -15.12 -22.85
C ALA A 378 4.28 -14.68 -24.05
N PHE A 379 4.57 -15.64 -24.94
CA PHE A 379 5.61 -15.53 -25.95
C PHE A 379 5.64 -14.11 -26.47
N ALA A 380 6.73 -13.41 -26.14
CA ALA A 380 6.81 -11.97 -26.28
C ALA A 380 6.41 -11.60 -27.72
N ARG A 381 5.32 -10.84 -27.89
CA ARG A 381 4.99 -10.30 -29.21
C ARG A 381 6.15 -9.38 -29.63
N LEU A 382 7.04 -9.90 -30.45
CA LEU A 382 8.10 -9.13 -31.08
C LEU A 382 7.43 -8.23 -32.11
N ARG A 383 7.15 -6.98 -31.74
CA ARG A 383 6.66 -6.00 -32.70
C ARG A 383 7.76 -5.66 -33.70
N GLY A 384 7.38 -5.45 -34.96
CA GLY A 384 8.32 -5.13 -36.04
C GLY A 384 9.01 -3.77 -35.85
N ARG A 385 10.10 -3.54 -36.60
CA ARG A 385 10.83 -2.25 -36.58
C ARG A 385 9.93 -1.08 -36.98
N ARG A 386 9.02 -1.28 -37.94
CA ARG A 386 8.03 -0.26 -38.36
C ARG A 386 7.15 0.19 -37.19
N ALA A 387 6.59 -0.75 -36.43
CA ALA A 387 5.75 -0.43 -35.27
C ALA A 387 6.51 0.38 -34.20
N PHE A 388 7.79 0.06 -33.98
CA PHE A 388 8.65 0.84 -33.10
C PHE A 388 8.83 2.28 -33.59
N VAL A 389 9.23 2.47 -34.86
CA VAL A 389 9.46 3.81 -35.42
C VAL A 389 8.19 4.64 -35.43
N VAL A 390 7.05 4.07 -35.85
CA VAL A 390 5.75 4.75 -35.85
C VAL A 390 5.36 5.16 -34.43
N THR A 391 5.50 4.26 -33.45
CA THR A 391 5.19 4.59 -32.04
C THR A 391 6.12 5.69 -31.52
N LEU A 392 7.42 5.60 -31.82
CA LEU A 392 8.40 6.59 -31.38
C LEU A 392 8.09 7.97 -31.94
N VAL A 393 7.82 8.07 -33.25
CA VAL A 393 7.47 9.35 -33.91
C VAL A 393 6.13 9.87 -33.39
N ALA A 394 5.11 9.01 -33.23
CA ALA A 394 3.81 9.41 -32.71
C ALA A 394 3.90 9.94 -31.27
N VAL A 395 4.61 9.25 -30.38
CA VAL A 395 4.79 9.69 -28.98
C VAL A 395 5.66 10.95 -28.92
N ALA A 396 6.71 11.06 -29.74
CA ALA A 396 7.51 12.29 -29.83
C ALA A 396 6.68 13.48 -30.33
N GLY A 397 5.86 13.30 -31.38
CA GLY A 397 4.96 14.33 -31.88
C GLY A 397 3.89 14.73 -30.86
N ALA A 398 3.32 13.75 -30.15
CA ALA A 398 2.39 14.01 -29.05
C ALA A 398 3.06 14.77 -27.90
N LEU A 399 4.31 14.45 -27.56
CA LEU A 399 5.08 15.17 -26.54
C LEU A 399 5.35 16.62 -26.95
N VAL A 400 5.79 16.86 -28.19
CA VAL A 400 5.98 18.22 -28.72
C VAL A 400 4.67 19.00 -28.67
N THR A 401 3.57 18.38 -29.10
CA THR A 401 2.23 19.00 -29.04
C THR A 401 1.83 19.32 -27.59
N ALA A 402 2.08 18.40 -26.65
CA ALA A 402 1.79 18.61 -25.24
C ALA A 402 2.66 19.71 -24.63
N VAL A 403 3.94 19.82 -25.02
CA VAL A 403 4.82 20.91 -24.57
C VAL A 403 4.34 22.26 -25.10
N VAL A 404 3.98 22.35 -26.39
CA VAL A 404 3.40 23.57 -26.97
C VAL A 404 2.07 23.91 -26.32
N ALA A 405 1.16 22.95 -26.15
CA ALA A 405 -0.08 23.18 -25.40
C ALA A 405 0.22 23.63 -23.96
N SER A 406 1.27 23.09 -23.35
CA SER A 406 1.70 23.47 -22.01
C SER A 406 2.40 24.84 -21.97
N THR A 407 2.94 25.38 -23.05
CA THR A 407 3.43 26.76 -23.02
C THR A 407 2.26 27.75 -23.11
N LEU A 408 1.24 27.40 -23.91
CA LEU A 408 0.11 28.27 -24.24
C LEU A 408 -1.02 28.25 -23.20
N LEU A 409 -1.35 27.08 -22.65
CA LEU A 409 -2.46 26.90 -21.70
C LEU A 409 -2.00 27.08 -20.25
N GLY A 410 -2.83 27.64 -19.38
CA GLY A 410 -2.51 27.79 -17.96
C GLY A 410 -3.46 28.75 -17.25
N ASP A 411 -2.97 29.34 -16.18
CA ASP A 411 -3.61 30.43 -15.44
C ASP A 411 -3.82 31.70 -16.28
N ALA A 412 -3.01 31.88 -17.32
CA ALA A 412 -3.16 32.93 -18.34
C ALA A 412 -2.92 32.34 -19.75
N PRO A 413 -3.92 32.32 -20.64
CA PRO A 413 -3.70 31.82 -21.99
C PRO A 413 -2.72 32.73 -22.76
N LEU A 414 -1.78 32.13 -23.48
CA LEU A 414 -0.81 32.82 -24.34
C LEU A 414 -0.99 32.41 -25.80
N LEU A 415 -0.55 33.27 -26.71
CA LEU A 415 -0.48 32.98 -28.14
C LEU A 415 0.95 32.57 -28.53
N LEU A 416 1.08 31.91 -29.68
CA LEU A 416 2.40 31.55 -30.24
C LEU A 416 3.28 32.79 -30.50
N GLY A 417 2.67 33.92 -30.86
CA GLY A 417 3.37 35.20 -31.02
C GLY A 417 4.00 35.71 -29.72
N ASP A 418 3.35 35.48 -28.57
CA ASP A 418 3.87 35.88 -27.25
C ASP A 418 5.13 35.08 -26.90
N VAL A 419 5.10 33.78 -27.17
CA VAL A 419 6.26 32.89 -26.99
C VAL A 419 7.42 33.31 -27.89
N ALA A 420 7.15 33.64 -29.15
CA ALA A 420 8.17 34.13 -30.08
C ALA A 420 8.77 35.47 -29.62
N ASN A 421 7.94 36.40 -29.15
CA ASN A 421 8.39 37.68 -28.61
C ASN A 421 9.26 37.49 -27.36
N TRP A 422 8.90 36.55 -26.47
CA TRP A 422 9.70 36.22 -25.30
C TRP A 422 11.07 35.61 -25.66
N LEU A 423 11.10 34.66 -26.60
CA LEU A 423 12.35 34.11 -27.10
C LEU A 423 13.27 35.17 -27.74
N MET A 424 12.69 36.20 -28.35
CA MET A 424 13.42 37.33 -28.94
C MET A 424 13.77 38.44 -27.94
N GLY A 425 13.37 38.33 -26.66
CA GLY A 425 13.56 39.36 -25.64
C GLY A 425 12.72 40.63 -25.87
N ARG A 426 11.62 40.52 -26.62
CA ARG A 426 10.71 41.62 -27.02
C ARG A 426 9.34 41.56 -26.33
N SER A 427 9.10 40.58 -25.47
CA SER A 427 7.82 40.45 -24.76
C SER A 427 7.65 41.52 -23.68
N GLY A 428 6.40 41.93 -23.45
CA GLY A 428 6.05 42.79 -22.32
C GLY A 428 6.23 42.07 -20.97
N THR A 429 6.31 42.84 -19.88
CA THR A 429 6.60 42.35 -18.51
C THR A 429 5.69 41.20 -18.06
N PHE A 430 4.40 41.26 -18.39
CA PHE A 430 3.45 40.20 -18.04
C PHE A 430 3.77 38.86 -18.73
N VAL A 431 3.95 38.88 -20.06
CA VAL A 431 4.28 37.68 -20.84
C VAL A 431 5.61 37.08 -20.39
N SER A 432 6.62 37.92 -20.13
CA SER A 432 7.90 37.47 -19.60
C SER A 432 7.75 36.80 -18.24
N PHE A 433 7.04 37.42 -17.29
CA PHE A 433 6.80 36.83 -15.97
C PHE A 433 6.10 35.45 -16.05
N VAL A 434 5.08 35.35 -16.91
CA VAL A 434 4.36 34.09 -17.11
C VAL A 434 5.27 33.01 -17.71
N LEU A 435 6.06 33.33 -18.74
CA LEU A 435 6.93 32.34 -19.39
C LEU A 435 8.16 31.98 -18.54
N ASP A 436 8.74 32.93 -17.81
CA ASP A 436 9.89 32.71 -16.91
C ASP A 436 9.54 31.76 -15.75
N THR A 437 8.28 31.76 -15.32
CA THR A 437 7.77 30.82 -14.30
C THR A 437 7.28 29.49 -14.90
N ARG A 438 6.71 29.51 -16.12
CA ARG A 438 6.20 28.31 -16.78
C ARG A 438 7.28 27.42 -17.39
N MET A 439 8.31 27.99 -18.01
CA MET A 439 9.31 27.19 -18.72
C MET A 439 10.08 26.24 -17.79
N PRO A 440 10.58 26.68 -16.62
CA PRO A 440 11.21 25.76 -15.67
C PRO A 440 10.26 24.68 -15.16
N ARG A 441 8.99 25.03 -14.94
CA ARG A 441 7.94 24.10 -14.52
C ARG A 441 7.71 22.99 -15.55
N ILE A 442 7.62 23.34 -16.83
CA ILE A 442 7.47 22.36 -17.92
C ILE A 442 8.73 21.50 -18.04
N ALA A 443 9.93 22.10 -17.91
CA ALA A 443 11.18 21.36 -17.90
C ALA A 443 11.25 20.35 -16.74
N ALA A 444 10.80 20.74 -15.54
CA ALA A 444 10.71 19.85 -14.38
C ALA A 444 9.76 18.67 -14.65
N ALA A 445 8.57 18.93 -15.21
CA ALA A 445 7.60 17.90 -15.58
C ALA A 445 8.17 16.91 -16.61
N LEU A 446 8.80 17.41 -17.67
CA LEU A 446 9.45 16.62 -18.72
C LEU A 446 10.52 15.68 -18.14
N LEU A 447 11.45 16.24 -17.39
CA LEU A 447 12.63 15.52 -16.90
C LEU A 447 12.27 14.54 -15.77
N ALA A 448 11.41 14.94 -14.83
CA ALA A 448 10.93 14.05 -13.79
C ALA A 448 10.10 12.89 -14.38
N GLY A 449 9.23 13.19 -15.35
CA GLY A 449 8.43 12.16 -16.04
C GLY A 449 9.30 11.13 -16.76
N ALA A 450 10.33 11.59 -17.50
CA ALA A 450 11.29 10.71 -18.15
C ALA A 450 12.10 9.89 -17.13
N ALA A 451 12.64 10.52 -16.09
CA ALA A 451 13.44 9.86 -15.06
C ALA A 451 12.66 8.76 -14.32
N LEU A 452 11.43 9.06 -13.89
CA LEU A 452 10.57 8.09 -13.20
C LEU A 452 10.17 6.92 -14.11
N ALA A 453 9.89 7.17 -15.40
CA ALA A 453 9.58 6.10 -16.34
C ALA A 453 10.81 5.22 -16.66
N VAL A 454 11.99 5.80 -16.80
CA VAL A 454 13.23 5.04 -16.99
C VAL A 454 13.55 4.20 -15.74
N ALA A 455 13.47 4.80 -14.55
CA ALA A 455 13.63 4.09 -13.28
C ALA A 455 12.62 2.93 -13.16
N GLY A 456 11.35 3.19 -13.47
CA GLY A 456 10.30 2.17 -13.47
C GLY A 456 10.56 1.02 -14.44
N THR A 457 11.06 1.33 -15.64
CA THR A 457 11.46 0.31 -16.63
C THR A 457 12.54 -0.61 -16.06
N VAL A 458 13.57 -0.04 -15.43
CA VAL A 458 14.67 -0.80 -14.83
C VAL A 458 14.20 -1.63 -13.65
N VAL A 459 13.40 -1.04 -12.75
CA VAL A 459 12.86 -1.74 -11.58
C VAL A 459 12.02 -2.93 -12.01
N GLN A 460 11.10 -2.75 -12.95
CA GLN A 460 10.24 -3.84 -13.44
C GLN A 460 11.01 -4.97 -14.12
N ALA A 461 12.09 -4.64 -14.83
CA ALA A 461 12.97 -5.62 -15.46
C ALA A 461 13.73 -6.44 -14.42
N VAL A 462 14.40 -5.77 -13.48
CA VAL A 462 15.18 -6.42 -12.41
C VAL A 462 14.27 -7.22 -11.48
N SER A 463 13.12 -6.65 -11.13
CA SER A 463 12.15 -7.26 -10.25
C SER A 463 11.21 -8.21 -10.97
N ARG A 464 11.42 -8.50 -12.27
CA ARG A 464 10.54 -9.32 -13.15
C ARG A 464 9.06 -9.23 -12.77
N ASN A 465 8.61 -8.00 -12.56
CA ASN A 465 7.28 -7.71 -12.09
C ASN A 465 6.83 -6.46 -12.84
N PRO A 466 5.91 -6.58 -13.80
CA PRO A 466 5.46 -5.44 -14.60
C PRO A 466 4.75 -4.36 -13.77
N LEU A 467 4.54 -4.63 -12.48
CA LEU A 467 3.81 -3.80 -11.52
C LEU A 467 4.72 -3.23 -10.47
N ALA A 468 6.01 -3.54 -10.54
CA ALA A 468 6.95 -2.85 -9.70
C ALA A 468 7.02 -1.39 -10.14
N GLU A 469 7.09 -0.49 -9.18
CA GLU A 469 7.42 0.90 -9.39
C GLU A 469 8.60 1.26 -8.49
N PRO A 470 9.37 2.31 -8.82
CA PRO A 470 10.54 2.67 -8.03
C PRO A 470 10.22 2.99 -6.56
N GLY A 471 8.99 3.43 -6.26
CA GLY A 471 8.51 3.66 -4.90
C GLY A 471 8.51 2.41 -4.01
N ILE A 472 8.41 1.21 -4.60
CA ILE A 472 8.45 -0.05 -3.87
C ILE A 472 9.81 -0.27 -3.18
N LEU A 473 10.89 0.33 -3.65
CA LEU A 473 12.20 0.22 -3.02
C LEU A 473 12.35 1.05 -1.73
N GLY A 474 11.26 1.64 -1.22
CA GLY A 474 11.27 2.48 0.00
C GLY A 474 11.92 3.86 -0.19
N VAL A 475 12.58 4.10 -1.32
CA VAL A 475 13.32 5.34 -1.65
C VAL A 475 12.41 6.56 -1.59
N VAL A 476 11.20 6.46 -2.16
CA VAL A 476 10.22 7.54 -2.19
C VAL A 476 9.75 7.90 -0.78
N GLY A 477 9.48 6.89 0.05
CA GLY A 477 9.14 7.09 1.47
C GLY A 477 10.29 7.74 2.25
N GLY A 478 11.52 7.26 2.04
CA GLY A 478 12.72 7.85 2.64
C GLY A 478 12.92 9.32 2.26
N ALA A 479 12.71 9.66 0.99
CA ALA A 479 12.74 11.05 0.54
C ALA A 479 11.65 11.90 1.20
N GLY A 480 10.45 11.34 1.35
CA GLY A 480 9.36 11.96 2.12
C GLY A 480 9.77 12.26 3.56
N VAL A 481 10.37 11.30 4.26
CA VAL A 481 10.87 11.51 5.64
C VAL A 481 11.88 12.66 5.68
N GLY A 482 12.89 12.65 4.82
CA GLY A 482 13.93 13.68 4.80
C GLY A 482 13.36 15.08 4.53
N ALA A 483 12.51 15.21 3.51
CA ALA A 483 11.87 16.47 3.16
C ALA A 483 10.97 17.00 4.28
N VAL A 484 10.14 16.13 4.86
CA VAL A 484 9.20 16.50 5.92
C VAL A 484 9.95 16.94 7.16
N ILE A 485 11.00 16.22 7.59
CA ILE A 485 11.85 16.65 8.71
C ILE A 485 12.34 18.08 8.50
N THR A 486 12.88 18.38 7.33
CA THR A 486 13.38 19.74 7.03
C THR A 486 12.25 20.77 7.03
N LEU A 487 11.12 20.48 6.38
CA LEU A 487 9.98 21.39 6.29
C LEU A 487 9.34 21.68 7.65
N THR A 488 9.33 20.71 8.56
CA THR A 488 8.72 20.87 9.89
C THR A 488 9.69 21.41 10.93
N ALA A 489 10.99 21.10 10.83
CA ALA A 489 11.99 21.50 11.82
C ALA A 489 12.68 22.82 11.51
N ILE A 490 12.79 23.21 10.23
CA ILE A 490 13.54 24.39 9.79
C ILE A 490 12.60 25.37 9.07
N PRO A 491 12.14 26.42 9.76
CA PRO A 491 11.37 27.49 9.14
C PRO A 491 12.16 28.10 7.97
N LEU A 492 11.49 28.41 6.86
CA LEU A 492 12.09 29.03 5.66
C LEU A 492 13.25 28.21 5.02
N ALA A 493 13.25 26.89 5.19
CA ALA A 493 14.23 26.02 4.54
C ALA A 493 14.29 26.28 3.02
N SER A 494 15.52 26.43 2.50
CA SER A 494 15.74 26.63 1.07
C SER A 494 15.41 25.36 0.28
N PHE A 495 15.09 25.54 -1.00
CA PHE A 495 14.80 24.42 -1.90
C PHE A 495 15.93 23.37 -1.90
N TRP A 496 17.18 23.81 -2.00
CA TRP A 496 18.35 22.92 -2.00
C TRP A 496 18.49 22.12 -0.71
N LEU A 497 18.11 22.68 0.43
CA LEU A 497 18.13 21.98 1.70
C LEU A 497 17.06 20.90 1.75
N VAL A 498 15.83 21.20 1.32
CA VAL A 498 14.72 20.22 1.25
C VAL A 498 15.02 19.12 0.22
N GLY A 499 15.54 19.48 -0.96
CA GLY A 499 15.94 18.51 -1.98
C GLY A 499 17.11 17.65 -1.55
N GLY A 500 18.10 18.25 -0.86
CA GLY A 500 19.25 17.54 -0.29
C GLY A 500 18.86 16.57 0.83
N SER A 501 17.95 16.97 1.72
CA SER A 501 17.44 16.08 2.77
C SER A 501 16.56 14.96 2.21
N ALA A 502 15.75 15.25 1.19
CA ALA A 502 15.01 14.23 0.44
C ALA A 502 15.96 13.21 -0.19
N LEU A 503 17.05 13.66 -0.83
CA LEU A 503 18.06 12.79 -1.42
C LEU A 503 18.76 11.93 -0.34
N ALA A 504 19.11 12.52 0.80
CA ALA A 504 19.73 11.81 1.92
C ALA A 504 18.78 10.75 2.51
N GLY A 505 17.50 11.09 2.70
CA GLY A 505 16.48 10.16 3.17
C GLY A 505 16.22 9.02 2.19
N ALA A 506 16.19 9.31 0.88
CA ALA A 506 16.12 8.30 -0.18
C ALA A 506 17.32 7.34 -0.14
N ALA A 507 18.53 7.87 0.02
CA ALA A 507 19.76 7.08 0.12
C ALA A 507 19.75 6.19 1.37
N ALA A 508 19.35 6.73 2.52
CA ALA A 508 19.23 5.97 3.76
C ALA A 508 18.23 4.81 3.63
N ALA A 509 17.07 5.05 3.03
CA ALA A 509 16.08 4.00 2.76
C ALA A 509 16.62 2.94 1.78
N ALA A 510 17.32 3.34 0.72
CA ALA A 510 17.94 2.41 -0.23
C ALA A 510 18.99 1.52 0.45
N VAL A 511 19.85 2.11 1.29
CA VAL A 511 20.85 1.37 2.08
C VAL A 511 20.17 0.39 3.03
N LEU A 512 19.09 0.79 3.71
CA LEU A 512 18.33 -0.08 4.59
C LEU A 512 17.72 -1.27 3.84
N VAL A 513 17.06 -1.03 2.70
CA VAL A 513 16.43 -2.08 1.89
C VAL A 513 17.47 -3.03 1.32
N PHE A 514 18.54 -2.53 0.70
CA PHE A 514 19.58 -3.37 0.14
C PHE A 514 20.38 -4.11 1.20
N GLY A 515 20.66 -3.47 2.35
CA GLY A 515 21.35 -4.09 3.47
C GLY A 515 20.56 -5.22 4.11
N LEU A 516 19.25 -5.04 4.30
CA LEU A 516 18.36 -6.10 4.78
C LEU A 516 18.23 -7.24 3.75
N ALA A 517 18.06 -6.90 2.47
CA ALA A 517 17.93 -7.90 1.41
C ALA A 517 19.22 -8.73 1.23
N ALA A 518 20.40 -8.12 1.37
CA ALA A 518 21.68 -8.77 1.14
C ALA A 518 21.96 -9.94 2.11
N ARG A 519 21.39 -9.94 3.33
CA ARG A 519 21.68 -10.94 4.39
C ARG A 519 21.41 -12.39 4.01
N ARG A 520 20.53 -12.67 3.04
CA ARG A 520 20.30 -14.02 2.52
C ARG A 520 20.19 -14.04 0.98
N GLY A 521 20.87 -13.10 0.30
CA GLY A 521 20.84 -12.94 -1.15
C GLY A 521 19.75 -11.99 -1.68
N LEU A 522 20.04 -11.34 -2.82
CA LEU A 522 19.15 -10.38 -3.52
C LEU A 522 18.04 -11.10 -4.32
N GLU A 523 17.24 -11.88 -3.61
CA GLU A 523 16.02 -12.49 -4.14
C GLU A 523 14.93 -11.43 -4.37
N GLN A 524 14.22 -11.57 -5.48
CA GLN A 524 13.28 -10.60 -6.02
C GLN A 524 12.09 -10.34 -5.09
N ASN A 525 11.43 -11.40 -4.63
CA ASN A 525 10.24 -11.30 -3.78
C ASN A 525 10.59 -10.66 -2.43
N ARG A 526 11.76 -11.03 -1.89
CA ARG A 526 12.24 -10.48 -0.63
C ARG A 526 12.55 -9.00 -0.74
N LEU A 527 13.24 -8.57 -1.80
CA LEU A 527 13.54 -7.15 -2.04
C LEU A 527 12.24 -6.31 -2.07
N VAL A 528 11.22 -6.81 -2.78
CA VAL A 528 9.90 -6.15 -2.87
C VAL A 528 9.22 -6.08 -1.50
N LEU A 529 9.13 -7.19 -0.76
CA LEU A 529 8.47 -7.21 0.55
C LEU A 529 9.19 -6.34 1.59
N ILE A 530 10.53 -6.37 1.62
CA ILE A 530 11.33 -5.47 2.48
C ILE A 530 11.08 -4.02 2.10
N GLY A 531 11.09 -3.71 0.80
CA GLY A 531 10.86 -2.36 0.30
C GLY A 531 9.47 -1.82 0.65
N ILE A 532 8.41 -2.64 0.51
CA ILE A 532 7.05 -2.28 0.97
C ILE A 532 7.03 -2.04 2.49
N GLY A 533 7.69 -2.88 3.27
CA GLY A 533 7.82 -2.70 4.72
C GLY A 533 8.52 -1.38 5.09
N VAL A 534 9.65 -1.07 4.46
CA VAL A 534 10.38 0.19 4.68
C VAL A 534 9.54 1.39 4.24
N SER A 535 8.82 1.30 3.11
CA SER A 535 7.90 2.35 2.65
C SER A 535 6.78 2.60 3.65
N ALA A 536 6.17 1.54 4.19
CA ALA A 536 5.12 1.65 5.22
C ALA A 536 5.64 2.30 6.51
N GLY A 537 6.85 1.93 6.95
CA GLY A 537 7.49 2.55 8.12
C GLY A 537 7.82 4.03 7.87
N ALA A 538 8.30 4.37 6.67
CA ALA A 538 8.55 5.76 6.29
C ALA A 538 7.26 6.59 6.22
N ALA A 539 6.17 6.03 5.68
CA ALA A 539 4.86 6.68 5.67
C ALA A 539 4.30 6.91 7.09
N ALA A 540 4.49 5.96 8.00
CA ALA A 540 4.14 6.11 9.40
C ALA A 540 4.95 7.24 10.07
N LEU A 541 6.25 7.32 9.80
CA LEU A 541 7.11 8.38 10.30
C LEU A 541 6.73 9.76 9.75
N VAL A 542 6.48 9.87 8.43
CA VAL A 542 5.98 11.09 7.80
C VAL A 542 4.68 11.55 8.46
N SER A 543 3.74 10.62 8.68
CA SER A 543 2.46 10.94 9.29
C SER A 543 2.61 11.41 10.74
N LEU A 544 3.51 10.80 11.50
CA LEU A 544 3.86 11.25 12.85
C LEU A 544 4.39 12.69 12.85
N LEU A 545 5.33 13.00 11.95
CA LEU A 545 5.91 14.34 11.85
C LEU A 545 4.87 15.40 11.48
N ILE A 546 3.96 15.09 10.56
CA ILE A 546 2.88 16.01 10.15
C ILE A 546 1.86 16.22 11.27
N VAL A 547 1.57 15.19 12.08
CA VAL A 547 0.65 15.32 13.20
C VAL A 547 1.25 16.13 14.35
N LEU A 548 2.57 16.00 14.57
CA LEU A 548 3.27 16.70 15.66
C LEU A 548 3.64 18.15 15.32
N THR A 549 3.55 18.56 14.06
CA THR A 549 3.87 19.92 13.61
C THR A 549 2.64 20.83 13.58
N ASP A 550 2.85 22.14 13.42
CA ASP A 550 1.74 23.07 13.25
C ASP A 550 1.00 22.85 11.92
N PRO A 551 -0.31 23.16 11.84
CA PRO A 551 -1.10 22.91 10.63
C PRO A 551 -0.58 23.61 9.36
N TYR A 552 0.13 24.73 9.50
CA TYR A 552 0.68 25.47 8.37
C TYR A 552 1.88 24.74 7.75
N ASN A 553 2.85 24.32 8.56
CA ASN A 553 3.96 23.49 8.10
C ASN A 553 3.47 22.08 7.67
N GLY A 554 2.42 21.55 8.30
CA GLY A 554 1.75 20.33 7.87
C GLY A 554 1.19 20.44 6.45
N THR A 555 0.52 21.55 6.13
CA THR A 555 -0.03 21.79 4.78
C THR A 555 1.09 21.93 3.73
N LYS A 556 2.22 22.56 4.07
CA LYS A 556 3.41 22.60 3.20
C LYS A 556 3.97 21.20 2.95
N ALA A 557 4.10 20.39 4.00
CA ALA A 557 4.54 19.00 3.89
C ALA A 557 3.61 18.17 3.00
N LEU A 558 2.30 18.27 3.19
CA LEU A 558 1.31 17.59 2.34
C LEU A 558 1.38 18.05 0.89
N THR A 559 1.58 19.35 0.65
CA THR A 559 1.76 19.89 -0.71
C THR A 559 3.02 19.31 -1.37
N TRP A 560 4.13 19.21 -0.63
CA TRP A 560 5.36 18.61 -1.15
C TRP A 560 5.20 17.10 -1.45
N LEU A 561 4.58 16.36 -0.52
CA LEU A 561 4.29 14.93 -0.65
C LEU A 561 3.28 14.60 -1.75
N SER A 562 2.43 15.55 -2.14
CA SER A 562 1.50 15.39 -3.25
C SER A 562 2.15 15.49 -4.63
N GLY A 563 3.43 15.88 -4.69
CA GLY A 563 4.19 16.06 -5.93
C GLY A 563 3.71 17.28 -6.71
N SER A 564 4.53 18.32 -6.77
CA SER A 564 4.18 19.58 -7.43
C SER A 564 5.37 20.13 -8.20
N THR A 565 5.12 20.58 -9.41
CA THR A 565 6.04 21.32 -10.30
C THR A 565 5.98 22.84 -10.07
N TYR A 566 5.12 23.29 -9.15
CA TYR A 566 4.93 24.70 -8.85
C TYR A 566 6.19 25.34 -8.27
N GLY A 567 6.45 26.59 -8.67
CA GLY A 567 7.53 27.41 -8.13
C GLY A 567 8.94 26.93 -8.48
N ARG A 568 9.11 26.15 -9.55
CA ARG A 568 10.43 25.65 -9.97
C ARG A 568 11.22 26.68 -10.74
N SER A 569 12.54 26.61 -10.60
CA SER A 569 13.51 27.34 -11.43
C SER A 569 14.45 26.39 -12.19
N PHE A 570 15.10 26.87 -13.25
CA PHE A 570 15.99 26.02 -14.06
C PHE A 570 17.13 25.35 -13.26
N PRO A 571 17.84 26.04 -12.34
CA PRO A 571 18.88 25.42 -11.54
C PRO A 571 18.41 24.21 -10.74
N GLU A 572 17.16 24.24 -10.27
CA GLU A 572 16.54 23.17 -9.47
C GLU A 572 16.23 21.92 -10.30
N VAL A 573 16.16 22.07 -11.62
CA VAL A 573 15.86 20.99 -12.57
C VAL A 573 17.14 20.30 -13.08
N LEU A 574 18.29 20.98 -13.00
CA LEU A 574 19.59 20.46 -13.48
C LEU A 574 20.01 19.11 -12.88
N PRO A 575 19.79 18.81 -11.58
CA PRO A 575 20.16 17.51 -11.02
C PRO A 575 19.47 16.33 -11.71
N VAL A 576 18.20 16.48 -12.10
CA VAL A 576 17.44 15.43 -12.82
C VAL A 576 17.99 15.25 -14.22
N LEU A 577 18.31 16.35 -14.90
CA LEU A 577 18.93 16.33 -16.22
C LEU A 577 20.29 15.61 -16.17
N GLY A 578 21.14 15.94 -15.20
CA GLY A 578 22.43 15.29 -15.00
C GLY A 578 22.29 13.79 -14.73
N ALA A 579 21.34 13.39 -13.87
CA ALA A 579 21.05 11.99 -13.60
C ALA A 579 20.60 11.23 -14.87
N LEU A 580 19.72 11.82 -15.69
CA LEU A 580 19.29 11.25 -16.97
C LEU A 580 20.44 11.15 -17.98
N ALA A 581 21.25 12.20 -18.09
CA ALA A 581 22.39 12.27 -19.00
C ALA A 581 23.43 11.18 -18.71
N VAL A 582 23.60 10.78 -17.45
CA VAL A 582 24.47 9.67 -17.04
C VAL A 582 23.77 8.30 -17.17
N ALA A 583 22.52 8.19 -16.72
CA ALA A 583 21.81 6.92 -16.67
C ALA A 583 21.46 6.36 -18.06
N LEU A 584 20.99 7.21 -18.98
CA LEU A 584 20.53 6.76 -20.30
C LEU A 584 21.65 6.08 -21.12
N PRO A 585 22.88 6.64 -21.24
CA PRO A 585 23.99 5.95 -21.91
C PRO A 585 24.35 4.62 -21.24
N ILE A 586 24.41 4.58 -19.91
CA ILE A 586 24.73 3.35 -19.17
C ILE A 586 23.69 2.27 -19.46
N LEU A 587 22.40 2.60 -19.37
CA LEU A 587 21.30 1.66 -19.66
C LEU A 587 21.27 1.26 -21.14
N ALA A 588 21.64 2.16 -22.06
CA ALA A 588 21.73 1.86 -23.49
C ALA A 588 22.83 0.84 -23.80
N VAL A 589 23.96 0.88 -23.09
CA VAL A 589 25.04 -0.12 -23.18
C VAL A 589 24.61 -1.43 -22.52
N ARG A 590 23.97 -1.36 -21.34
CA ARG A 590 23.52 -2.51 -20.54
C ARG A 590 22.17 -3.10 -20.99
N ARG A 591 21.60 -2.65 -22.10
CA ARG A 591 20.28 -3.07 -22.60
C ARG A 591 20.13 -4.60 -22.78
N ARG A 592 21.21 -5.29 -23.18
CA ARG A 592 21.21 -6.75 -23.34
C ARG A 592 21.14 -7.46 -21.99
N GLU A 593 21.84 -6.95 -20.99
CA GLU A 593 21.78 -7.49 -19.62
C GLU A 593 20.37 -7.32 -19.03
N LEU A 594 19.73 -6.16 -19.28
CA LEU A 594 18.33 -5.92 -18.91
C LEU A 594 17.36 -6.90 -19.61
N ASP A 595 17.53 -7.12 -20.92
CA ASP A 595 16.74 -8.10 -21.67
C ASP A 595 16.88 -9.52 -21.08
N LEU A 596 18.10 -9.92 -20.73
CA LEU A 596 18.38 -11.25 -20.17
C LEU A 596 17.81 -11.39 -18.74
N ILE A 597 18.02 -10.40 -17.86
CA ILE A 597 17.51 -10.42 -16.49
C ILE A 597 15.97 -10.44 -16.47
N GLY A 598 15.33 -9.82 -17.47
CA GLY A 598 13.88 -9.82 -17.62
C GLY A 598 13.27 -11.16 -18.03
N LEU A 599 14.06 -12.13 -18.52
CA LEU A 599 13.57 -13.44 -18.97
C LEU A 599 13.34 -14.38 -17.77
N ASP A 600 14.41 -14.80 -17.11
CA ASP A 600 14.36 -15.78 -16.02
C ASP A 600 15.55 -15.62 -15.05
N ALA A 601 15.74 -16.58 -14.13
CA ALA A 601 16.80 -16.52 -13.12
C ALA A 601 18.09 -17.24 -13.54
N ASP A 602 18.05 -18.09 -14.58
CA ASP A 602 19.10 -19.06 -14.88
C ASP A 602 19.82 -18.73 -16.20
N THR A 603 19.10 -18.29 -17.23
CA THR A 603 19.62 -17.84 -18.53
C THR A 603 20.73 -16.79 -18.39
N PRO A 604 20.58 -15.72 -17.56
CA PRO A 604 21.68 -14.77 -17.37
C PRO A 604 22.93 -15.40 -16.75
N ARG A 605 22.76 -16.37 -15.83
CA ARG A 605 23.88 -17.05 -15.16
C ARG A 605 24.63 -17.94 -16.15
N LEU A 606 23.91 -18.66 -17.01
CA LEU A 606 24.49 -19.48 -18.08
C LEU A 606 25.32 -18.65 -19.07
N LEU A 607 24.93 -17.40 -19.30
CA LEU A 607 25.64 -16.44 -20.16
C LEU A 607 26.75 -15.65 -19.44
N GLY A 608 27.13 -16.06 -18.22
CA GLY A 608 28.23 -15.47 -17.46
C GLY A 608 27.90 -14.16 -16.73
N ILE A 609 26.62 -13.77 -16.63
CA ILE A 609 26.22 -12.55 -15.92
C ILE A 609 26.23 -12.80 -14.41
N ARG A 610 26.98 -11.96 -13.69
CA ARG A 610 26.96 -11.90 -12.22
C ARG A 610 25.67 -11.24 -11.73
N LEU A 611 24.60 -12.03 -11.63
CA LEU A 611 23.25 -11.53 -11.35
C LEU A 611 23.15 -10.58 -10.15
N GLY A 612 23.77 -10.91 -9.02
CA GLY A 612 23.69 -10.08 -7.81
C GLY A 612 24.23 -8.66 -8.03
N THR A 613 25.45 -8.55 -8.57
CA THR A 613 26.10 -7.25 -8.81
C THR A 613 25.43 -6.46 -9.92
N THR A 614 25.00 -7.13 -11.00
CA THR A 614 24.30 -6.46 -12.10
C THR A 614 22.95 -5.93 -11.64
N ARG A 615 22.17 -6.72 -10.88
CA ARG A 615 20.90 -6.26 -10.31
C ARG A 615 21.11 -5.08 -9.38
N LEU A 616 22.09 -5.14 -8.48
CA LEU A 616 22.40 -4.03 -7.58
C LEU A 616 22.76 -2.76 -8.37
N GLY A 617 23.64 -2.84 -9.37
CA GLY A 617 24.02 -1.69 -10.19
C GLY A 617 22.83 -1.07 -10.94
N LEU A 618 21.97 -1.89 -11.52
CA LEU A 618 20.75 -1.41 -12.19
C LEU A 618 19.77 -0.77 -11.20
N LEU A 619 19.57 -1.37 -10.02
CA LEU A 619 18.72 -0.81 -8.98
C LEU A 619 19.27 0.51 -8.44
N VAL A 620 20.58 0.65 -8.29
CA VAL A 620 21.23 1.93 -7.91
C VAL A 620 20.93 3.01 -8.94
N ILE A 621 21.02 2.71 -10.24
CA ILE A 621 20.65 3.68 -11.30
C ILE A 621 19.18 4.11 -11.15
N ALA A 622 18.27 3.15 -10.93
CA ALA A 622 16.86 3.45 -10.72
C ALA A 622 16.62 4.31 -9.46
N VAL A 623 17.31 4.01 -8.37
CA VAL A 623 17.28 4.79 -7.11
C VAL A 623 17.73 6.22 -7.36
N VAL A 624 18.86 6.42 -8.05
CA VAL A 624 19.41 7.76 -8.35
C VAL A 624 18.44 8.57 -9.20
N LEU A 625 17.90 7.99 -10.27
CA LEU A 625 16.90 8.66 -11.12
C LEU A 625 15.63 9.03 -10.34
N THR A 626 15.15 8.12 -9.49
CA THR A 626 13.96 8.35 -8.67
C THR A 626 14.22 9.43 -7.63
N ALA A 627 15.34 9.37 -6.92
CA ALA A 627 15.67 10.33 -5.88
C ALA A 627 15.91 11.72 -6.46
N ALA A 628 16.57 11.85 -7.62
CA ALA A 628 16.71 13.12 -8.31
C ALA A 628 15.35 13.70 -8.71
N ALA A 629 14.47 12.89 -9.32
CA ALA A 629 13.13 13.33 -9.71
C ALA A 629 12.28 13.75 -8.49
N VAL A 630 12.34 12.99 -7.40
CA VAL A 630 11.58 13.28 -6.16
C VAL A 630 12.13 14.50 -5.44
N ALA A 631 13.45 14.69 -5.38
CA ALA A 631 14.05 15.90 -4.84
C ALA A 631 13.62 17.15 -5.64
N ALA A 632 13.49 17.00 -6.97
CA ALA A 632 13.12 18.09 -7.85
C ALA A 632 11.62 18.40 -7.88
N VAL A 633 10.73 17.39 -7.79
CA VAL A 633 9.27 17.56 -8.02
C VAL A 633 8.38 17.02 -6.89
N GLY A 634 8.98 16.49 -5.83
CA GLY A 634 8.23 15.78 -4.79
C GLY A 634 7.78 14.40 -5.27
N VAL A 635 6.86 13.79 -4.52
CA VAL A 635 6.46 12.40 -4.78
C VAL A 635 5.42 12.33 -5.89
N ILE A 636 5.76 11.67 -7.01
CA ILE A 636 4.84 11.42 -8.12
C ILE A 636 4.67 9.91 -8.31
N GLY A 637 3.43 9.43 -8.09
CA GLY A 637 3.05 8.03 -8.27
C GLY A 637 2.65 7.69 -9.72
N PHE A 638 2.50 6.39 -10.01
CA PHE A 638 2.02 5.80 -11.27
C PHE A 638 2.87 6.00 -12.53
N VAL A 639 3.72 7.03 -12.61
CA VAL A 639 4.52 7.29 -13.84
C VAL A 639 5.45 6.12 -14.14
N GLY A 640 6.19 5.64 -13.14
CA GLY A 640 7.08 4.49 -13.26
C GLY A 640 6.37 3.15 -13.46
N LEU A 641 5.05 3.09 -13.25
CA LEU A 641 4.22 1.92 -13.48
C LEU A 641 3.62 1.94 -14.90
N VAL A 642 2.90 3.01 -15.23
CA VAL A 642 2.06 3.18 -16.41
C VAL A 642 2.89 3.32 -17.69
N ALA A 643 3.89 4.23 -17.69
CA ALA A 643 4.64 4.54 -18.91
C ALA A 643 5.46 3.35 -19.44
N PRO A 644 6.23 2.61 -18.61
CA PRO A 644 6.96 1.42 -19.08
C PRO A 644 6.03 0.31 -19.57
N HIS A 645 4.88 0.13 -18.91
CA HIS A 645 3.90 -0.86 -19.34
C HIS A 645 3.31 -0.51 -20.70
N ALA A 646 2.89 0.74 -20.88
CA ALA A 646 2.35 1.23 -22.14
C ALA A 646 3.39 1.15 -23.27
N ALA A 647 4.66 1.48 -22.98
CA ALA A 647 5.76 1.33 -23.91
C ALA A 647 5.95 -0.13 -24.36
N ARG A 648 5.93 -1.09 -23.42
CA ARG A 648 6.02 -2.53 -23.74
C ARG A 648 4.86 -3.01 -24.60
N ALA A 649 3.64 -2.58 -24.27
CA ALA A 649 2.45 -2.90 -25.06
C ALA A 649 2.55 -2.37 -26.49
N ALA A 650 3.19 -1.21 -26.69
CA ALA A 650 3.30 -0.54 -27.98
C ALA A 650 4.48 -0.99 -28.84
N VAL A 651 5.64 -1.35 -28.25
CA VAL A 651 6.88 -1.64 -29.00
C VAL A 651 7.52 -3.01 -28.73
N GLY A 652 6.91 -3.82 -27.86
CA GLY A 652 7.40 -5.13 -27.45
C GLY A 652 8.33 -5.06 -26.23
N GLN A 653 9.04 -6.16 -25.94
CA GLN A 653 9.77 -6.34 -24.68
C GLN A 653 11.25 -5.91 -24.70
N ARG A 654 11.82 -5.62 -25.89
CA ARG A 654 13.25 -5.30 -26.01
C ARG A 654 13.56 -3.94 -25.36
N HIS A 655 14.41 -3.91 -24.34
CA HIS A 655 14.75 -2.72 -23.56
C HIS A 655 15.37 -1.62 -24.42
N GLY A 656 16.09 -1.98 -25.49
CA GLY A 656 16.59 -1.01 -26.47
C GLY A 656 15.50 -0.18 -27.17
N ARG A 657 14.25 -0.64 -27.16
CA ARG A 657 13.08 0.08 -27.68
C ARG A 657 12.18 0.61 -26.57
N VAL A 658 12.04 -0.14 -25.48
CA VAL A 658 11.19 0.24 -24.35
C VAL A 658 11.76 1.47 -23.64
N LEU A 659 13.07 1.54 -23.38
CA LEU A 659 13.68 2.67 -22.65
C LEU A 659 13.36 4.05 -23.27
N PRO A 660 13.60 4.32 -24.57
CA PRO A 660 13.31 5.63 -25.15
C PRO A 660 11.81 5.92 -25.20
N VAL A 661 10.98 4.92 -25.51
CA VAL A 661 9.53 5.10 -25.59
C VAL A 661 8.94 5.34 -24.20
N ALA A 662 9.38 4.61 -23.18
CA ALA A 662 8.95 4.79 -21.80
C ALA A 662 9.35 6.18 -21.28
N ALA A 663 10.57 6.65 -21.57
CA ALA A 663 11.00 7.99 -21.20
C ALA A 663 10.08 9.07 -21.79
N LEU A 664 9.77 8.99 -23.10
CA LEU A 664 8.88 9.93 -23.77
C LEU A 664 7.43 9.84 -23.27
N MET A 665 6.92 8.63 -23.05
CA MET A 665 5.56 8.44 -22.50
C MET A 665 5.46 8.95 -21.06
N GLY A 666 6.50 8.78 -20.24
CA GLY A 666 6.57 9.32 -18.89
C GLY A 666 6.59 10.85 -18.89
N ALA A 667 7.42 11.46 -19.73
CA ALA A 667 7.47 12.90 -19.93
C ALA A 667 6.10 13.44 -20.39
N LEU A 668 5.47 12.78 -21.38
CA LEU A 668 4.15 13.14 -21.88
C LEU A 668 3.09 13.10 -20.79
N LEU A 669 3.06 12.00 -20.01
CA LEU A 669 2.09 11.81 -18.93
C LEU A 669 2.19 12.94 -17.89
N VAL A 670 3.40 13.27 -17.44
CA VAL A 670 3.60 14.30 -16.41
C VAL A 670 3.35 15.71 -16.94
N VAL A 671 3.73 16.03 -18.19
CA VAL A 671 3.41 17.33 -18.80
C VAL A 671 1.91 17.52 -18.98
N VAL A 672 1.20 16.48 -19.44
CA VAL A 672 -0.26 16.53 -19.56
C VAL A 672 -0.90 16.69 -18.19
N ALA A 673 -0.46 15.91 -17.19
CA ALA A 673 -0.96 16.02 -15.82
C ALA A 673 -0.70 17.40 -15.20
N ASP A 674 0.48 17.99 -15.42
CA ASP A 674 0.80 19.35 -14.99
C ASP A 674 -0.13 20.39 -15.64
N THR A 675 -0.32 20.27 -16.96
CA THR A 675 -1.14 21.19 -17.75
C THR A 675 -2.60 21.12 -17.31
N VAL A 676 -3.13 19.92 -17.08
CA VAL A 676 -4.48 19.71 -16.51
C VAL A 676 -4.56 20.31 -15.10
N GLY A 677 -3.59 19.99 -14.23
CA GLY A 677 -3.58 20.43 -12.84
C GLY A 677 -3.61 21.95 -12.66
N ARG A 678 -2.99 22.71 -13.58
CA ARG A 678 -2.98 24.18 -13.52
C ARG A 678 -4.11 24.86 -14.31
N THR A 679 -4.90 24.12 -15.11
CA THR A 679 -5.95 24.70 -15.97
C THR A 679 -7.35 24.46 -15.43
N VAL A 680 -7.65 23.26 -14.88
CA VAL A 680 -9.01 22.84 -14.55
C VAL A 680 -9.66 23.68 -13.44
N ILE A 681 -8.87 24.18 -12.49
CA ILE A 681 -9.36 24.96 -11.34
C ILE A 681 -8.64 26.30 -11.17
N ALA A 682 -8.12 26.87 -12.27
CA ALA A 682 -7.41 28.15 -12.24
C ALA A 682 -8.25 29.25 -11.54
N PRO A 683 -7.65 30.13 -10.71
CA PRO A 683 -6.20 30.28 -10.46
C PRO A 683 -5.63 29.29 -9.43
N ALA A 684 -6.47 28.51 -8.75
CA ALA A 684 -5.99 27.41 -7.92
C ALA A 684 -5.37 26.31 -8.79
N GLN A 685 -4.54 25.45 -8.19
CA GLN A 685 -3.81 24.43 -8.95
C GLN A 685 -3.81 23.11 -8.19
N ILE A 686 -3.96 22.02 -8.93
CA ILE A 686 -3.87 20.66 -8.40
C ILE A 686 -2.43 20.18 -8.56
N PRO A 687 -1.79 19.67 -7.51
CA PRO A 687 -0.49 19.02 -7.59
C PRO A 687 -0.46 17.92 -8.66
N VAL A 688 0.64 17.86 -9.42
CA VAL A 688 0.79 16.93 -10.55
C VAL A 688 0.68 15.47 -10.11
N GLY A 689 1.18 15.10 -8.92
CA GLY A 689 1.14 13.72 -8.44
C GLY A 689 -0.27 13.21 -8.15
N ILE A 690 -1.18 14.11 -7.76
CA ILE A 690 -2.61 13.79 -7.60
C ILE A 690 -3.23 13.54 -8.98
N VAL A 691 -2.97 14.41 -9.96
CA VAL A 691 -3.51 14.27 -11.31
C VAL A 691 -3.02 12.98 -11.97
N THR A 692 -1.74 12.63 -11.82
CA THR A 692 -1.22 11.36 -12.35
C THR A 692 -1.83 10.15 -11.66
N ALA A 693 -2.17 10.21 -10.37
CA ALA A 693 -2.86 9.13 -9.66
C ALA A 693 -4.30 8.94 -10.15
N VAL A 694 -5.04 10.03 -10.33
CA VAL A 694 -6.43 10.03 -10.82
C VAL A 694 -6.51 9.48 -12.25
N ILE A 695 -5.53 9.80 -13.11
CA ILE A 695 -5.45 9.27 -14.48
C ILE A 695 -4.92 7.83 -14.49
N GLY A 696 -3.90 7.55 -13.67
CA GLY A 696 -3.17 6.28 -13.67
C GLY A 696 -3.98 5.11 -13.13
N ALA A 697 -4.78 5.31 -12.08
CA ALA A 697 -5.55 4.24 -11.45
C ALA A 697 -6.61 3.61 -12.39
N PRO A 698 -7.48 4.38 -13.08
CA PRO A 698 -8.43 3.83 -14.04
C PRO A 698 -7.76 3.16 -15.24
N TYR A 699 -6.69 3.77 -15.78
CA TYR A 699 -5.94 3.18 -16.91
C TYR A 699 -5.38 1.80 -16.54
N PHE A 700 -4.81 1.69 -15.34
CA PHE A 700 -4.27 0.44 -14.85
C PHE A 700 -5.36 -0.61 -14.61
N GLY A 701 -6.51 -0.22 -14.05
CA GLY A 701 -7.67 -1.09 -13.91
C GLY A 701 -8.18 -1.62 -15.26
N TRP A 702 -8.31 -0.74 -16.26
CA TRP A 702 -8.71 -1.11 -17.62
C TRP A 702 -7.71 -2.08 -18.28
N LEU A 703 -6.42 -1.85 -18.09
CA LEU A 703 -5.37 -2.71 -18.62
C LEU A 703 -5.42 -4.12 -18.01
N LEU A 704 -5.62 -4.22 -16.69
CA LEU A 704 -5.81 -5.51 -16.01
C LEU A 704 -7.04 -6.24 -16.57
N TRP A 705 -8.14 -5.52 -16.78
CA TRP A 705 -9.35 -6.06 -17.39
C TRP A 705 -9.11 -6.62 -18.79
N ARG A 706 -8.42 -5.88 -19.67
CA ARG A 706 -8.15 -6.29 -21.06
C ARG A 706 -7.21 -7.50 -21.18
N SER A 707 -6.30 -7.68 -20.22
CA SER A 707 -5.41 -8.87 -20.18
C SER A 707 -6.17 -10.20 -20.03
N ASN A 708 -7.47 -10.14 -19.69
CA ASN A 708 -8.35 -11.29 -19.53
C ASN A 708 -8.98 -11.78 -20.84
N SER A 709 -9.07 -10.93 -21.86
CA SER A 709 -9.82 -11.23 -23.10
C SER A 709 -8.98 -11.91 -24.19
N GLY A 710 -7.74 -12.31 -23.86
CA GLY A 710 -6.81 -12.97 -24.77
C GLY A 710 -6.62 -14.47 -24.52
N ARG A 711 -7.53 -15.10 -23.78
CA ARG A 711 -7.66 -16.56 -23.69
C ARG A 711 -8.81 -17.02 -24.56
#